data_AF-A0A0S8FN09-F1
#
_entry.id   AF-A0A0S8FN09-F1
#
_cell.length_a   1.000
_cell.length_b   1.000
_cell.length_c   1.000
_cell.angle_alpha   90.00
_cell.angle_beta   90.00
_cell.angle_gamma   90.00
#
_symmetry.space_group_name_H-M   'P 1'
#
loop_
_entity.id
_entity.type
_entity.pdbx_description
1 polymer ?
#
loop_
_entity_poly.entity_id
_entity_poly.type
_entity_poly.pdbx_seq_one_letter_code
_entity_poly.pdbx_strand_id
1 'polypeptide(L)'
;MRLKVVACGVFEEELRAAAAGSANEVEVELLDAGLHAVPETLRLRAQQAIDAASDARRYDAVCLSYGLCGRGTAGLISRELPLVIPRVHDCIAVFLGSAGAYAEQFARHPGTFYFTTGWYRHKAHPERTRMAAARRFDATTHPHYAELSRRYGRESARYVVEFLESWRRNYSRAALIDHGFATAEHEEMTRAVAEAAGWDYERLPGSMALLEGLLAGEWDEAEFLLVPPGLMVVPTNDERILAAVPAPEGSDVTGVLTAVDTTQGIATGTFFYGEHAEDAGQADLGLGIDAGGTYTDAVVYDLRGGALLCKAKALTTPYDLVEGIRNALGGLDGSLFGRVSYACLSTTLATNAIVEGRGLPVGLVLMPYHEAVAARVKTPLFRCIGARMNIQGLEERPVDEGEVRRAAEELAAEGAAAFAVSGYGSVRNPAHELRVKEMLQAERGLPVVCGHELSGRLNFVERAHTAVLNARLLPLIGELLRSVEDVLGEAGVAGPLFVVRGDGGIMHRDVGRARAVETVLSGPAASAVGGRVLTCHRDALVVDIGGTTTDIAVLREGRIAISPEGARVGHWRTSVAAADIQTTGLGGDSAVRPAGRRRVRLGPDRAVPLALVAAGWPGVRDELAELAAEQVQGTLTPELLDFFVLAGRAAGLALDGAERRIVELLSERPRSRSALARACGCAGPQLLRVGRLEGIGLVRRAGVTPTDALHVLGEYRAFDEEAARAGLGLLAGFLDCPAEQAALIVKHEVERQLALAVARRELSADDLPFERFEDVRALLERALDGQEDAPSAEGPPFRLRWEQVRPVVGIGAPAAAFLTGACRLLGTTAVVPPDADVANAVGAATARVVVCERVRVRPAEFGGYVLYGPDGREDFARLPDAESAARRRVVDAVRRKAQRFGTAEQQVRVEVSRLVGRLQDGSAQLLEIEVAGSLAGAPLVPAHTGRGT
;
A
#
# COMPACT_ATOMS: atom_id res chain seq x y z
N MET A 1 30.56 -2.55 58.10
CA MET A 1 29.99 -1.45 57.31
C MET A 1 28.64 -1.06 57.90
N ARG A 2 28.18 0.15 57.63
CA ARG A 2 26.81 0.61 57.91
C ARG A 2 26.05 0.73 56.60
N LEU A 3 25.07 -0.14 56.39
CA LEU A 3 24.36 -0.30 55.12
C LEU A 3 22.94 0.25 55.22
N LYS A 4 22.53 1.06 54.24
CA LYS A 4 21.13 1.44 54.04
C LYS A 4 20.50 0.51 53.01
N VAL A 5 19.44 -0.20 53.38
CA VAL A 5 18.76 -1.14 52.49
C VAL A 5 17.42 -0.55 52.06
N VAL A 6 17.23 -0.37 50.76
CA VAL A 6 15.95 0.08 50.17
C VAL A 6 15.27 -1.13 49.54
N ALA A 7 14.10 -1.47 50.04
CA ALA A 7 13.46 -2.75 49.74
C ALA A 7 11.98 -2.64 49.43
N CYS A 8 11.44 -3.66 48.77
CA CYS A 8 10.00 -3.81 48.61
C CYS A 8 9.41 -4.36 49.90
N GLY A 9 8.24 -3.86 50.32
CA GLY A 9 7.55 -4.34 51.52
C GLY A 9 7.34 -5.87 51.55
N VAL A 10 7.30 -6.53 50.39
CA VAL A 10 7.18 -8.01 50.31
C VAL A 10 8.38 -8.77 50.89
N PHE A 11 9.51 -8.12 51.18
CA PHE A 11 10.70 -8.72 51.79
C PHE A 11 10.84 -8.43 53.30
N GLU A 12 9.81 -7.87 53.96
CA GLU A 12 9.92 -7.41 55.35
C GLU A 12 10.44 -8.49 56.31
N GLU A 13 9.92 -9.72 56.19
CA GLU A 13 10.26 -10.83 57.11
C GLU A 13 11.65 -11.38 56.82
N GLU A 14 11.97 -11.57 55.55
CA GLU A 14 13.26 -12.06 55.06
C GLU A 14 14.38 -11.07 55.41
N LEU A 15 14.18 -9.77 55.17
CA LEU A 15 15.18 -8.75 55.50
C LEU A 15 15.37 -8.57 57.00
N ARG A 16 14.30 -8.69 57.80
CA ARG A 16 14.44 -8.65 59.27
C ARG A 16 15.29 -9.81 59.77
N ALA A 17 15.08 -11.01 59.23
CA ALA A 17 15.87 -12.19 59.56
C ALA A 17 17.33 -12.07 59.09
N ALA A 18 17.56 -11.67 57.84
CA ALA A 18 18.89 -11.50 57.28
C ALA A 18 19.68 -10.38 57.98
N ALA A 19 19.05 -9.26 58.32
CA ALA A 19 19.68 -8.16 59.04
C ALA A 19 20.08 -8.55 60.48
N ALA A 20 19.27 -9.37 61.16
CA ALA A 20 19.60 -9.86 62.51
C ALA A 20 20.82 -10.80 62.52
N GLY A 21 21.10 -11.48 61.42
CA GLY A 21 22.26 -12.35 61.24
C GLY A 21 23.49 -11.69 60.61
N SER A 22 23.40 -10.41 60.20
CA SER A 22 24.50 -9.72 59.51
C SER A 22 25.58 -9.25 60.49
N ALA A 23 26.84 -9.32 60.07
CA ALA A 23 27.97 -8.71 60.78
C ALA A 23 28.05 -7.18 60.61
N ASN A 24 27.19 -6.60 59.76
CA ASN A 24 27.13 -5.17 59.45
C ASN A 24 25.97 -4.48 60.18
N GLU A 25 26.06 -3.16 60.39
CA GLU A 25 24.93 -2.37 60.89
C GLU A 25 23.98 -2.09 59.72
N VAL A 26 22.80 -2.72 59.72
CA VAL A 26 21.82 -2.64 58.62
C VAL A 26 20.61 -1.81 59.04
N GLU A 27 20.30 -0.77 58.27
CA GLU A 27 19.06 -0.02 58.37
C GLU A 27 18.17 -0.26 57.14
N VAL A 28 16.97 -0.79 57.36
CA VAL A 28 16.03 -1.12 56.28
C VAL A 28 14.97 -0.04 56.11
N GLU A 29 14.74 0.38 54.87
CA GLU A 29 13.65 1.24 54.42
C GLU A 29 12.76 0.48 53.43
N LEU A 30 11.50 0.28 53.81
CA LEU A 30 10.52 -0.44 53.00
C LEU A 30 9.70 0.56 52.16
N LEU A 31 9.67 0.33 50.86
CA LEU A 31 8.74 0.99 49.94
C LEU A 31 7.47 0.16 49.75
N ASP A 32 6.39 0.81 49.31
CA ASP A 32 5.10 0.18 49.08
C ASP A 32 5.21 -1.05 48.15
N ALA A 33 4.52 -2.13 48.53
CA ALA A 33 4.46 -3.32 47.70
C ALA A 33 3.66 -3.06 46.40
N GLY A 34 4.16 -3.57 45.29
CA GLY A 34 3.49 -3.45 43.98
C GLY A 34 4.00 -2.31 43.10
N LEU A 35 4.96 -1.49 43.56
CA LEU A 35 5.56 -0.42 42.74
C LEU A 35 6.26 -0.92 41.46
N HIS A 36 6.60 -2.21 41.34
CA HIS A 36 7.10 -2.80 40.08
C HIS A 36 6.08 -2.76 38.94
N ALA A 37 4.79 -2.61 39.24
CA ALA A 37 3.74 -2.40 38.25
C ALA A 37 3.66 -0.94 37.77
N VAL A 38 4.38 -0.02 38.44
CA VAL A 38 4.46 1.41 38.10
C VAL A 38 5.93 1.87 38.14
N PRO A 39 6.77 1.43 37.19
CA PRO A 39 8.23 1.56 37.25
C PRO A 39 8.75 2.98 37.45
N GLU A 40 8.08 3.99 36.89
CA GLU A 40 8.43 5.41 37.07
C GLU A 40 8.31 5.85 38.53
N THR A 41 7.25 5.40 39.22
CA THR A 41 7.03 5.71 40.64
C THR A 41 8.05 4.96 41.50
N LEU A 42 8.34 3.69 41.19
CA LEU A 42 9.39 2.94 41.86
C LEU A 42 10.74 3.66 41.76
N ARG A 43 11.12 4.09 40.56
CA ARG A 43 12.37 4.80 40.30
C ARG A 43 12.48 6.09 41.10
N LEU A 44 11.43 6.89 41.10
CA LEU A 44 11.39 8.15 41.85
C LEU A 44 11.56 7.91 43.35
N ARG A 45 10.80 6.97 43.92
CA ARG A 45 10.86 6.65 45.36
C ARG A 45 12.20 6.05 45.77
N ALA A 46 12.73 5.13 44.96
CA ALA A 46 14.05 4.55 45.21
C ALA A 46 15.15 5.61 45.12
N GLN A 47 15.10 6.53 44.15
CA GLN A 47 16.06 7.64 44.08
C GLN A 47 15.96 8.56 45.30
N GLN A 48 14.75 8.90 45.75
CA GLN A 48 14.57 9.71 46.96
C GLN A 48 15.21 9.07 48.20
N ALA A 49 15.07 7.75 48.36
CA ALA A 49 15.71 7.02 49.45
C ALA A 49 17.25 7.00 49.31
N ILE A 50 17.78 6.85 48.09
CA ILE A 50 19.23 6.92 47.81
C ILE A 50 19.80 8.31 48.12
N ASP A 51 19.11 9.37 47.68
CA ASP A 51 19.51 10.75 47.90
C ASP A 51 19.51 11.08 49.40
N ALA A 52 18.44 10.72 50.12
CA ALA A 52 18.34 10.92 51.57
C ALA A 52 19.41 10.13 52.36
N ALA A 53 19.76 8.92 51.91
CA ALA A 53 20.83 8.14 52.52
C ALA A 53 22.21 8.80 52.31
N SER A 54 22.44 9.37 51.13
CA SER A 54 23.67 10.09 50.82
C SER A 54 23.80 11.37 51.66
N ASP A 55 22.72 12.14 51.79
CA ASP A 55 22.69 13.37 52.60
C ASP A 55 22.94 13.11 54.09
N ALA A 56 22.53 11.95 54.61
CA ALA A 56 22.73 11.57 56.01
C ALA A 56 24.20 11.33 56.39
N ARG A 57 25.10 11.12 55.40
CA ARG A 57 26.56 10.96 55.55
C ARG A 57 27.01 10.02 56.67
N ARG A 58 26.24 8.93 56.89
CA ARG A 58 26.50 7.95 57.95
C ARG A 58 26.56 6.50 57.46
N TYR A 59 26.28 6.25 56.18
CA TYR A 59 26.29 4.92 55.58
C TYR A 59 27.50 4.75 54.67
N ASP A 60 27.94 3.51 54.50
CA ASP A 60 29.05 3.15 53.61
C ASP A 60 28.56 2.78 52.20
N ALA A 61 27.32 2.29 52.07
CA ALA A 61 26.68 1.94 50.79
C ALA A 61 25.15 1.88 50.90
N VAL A 62 24.47 1.98 49.75
CA VAL A 62 23.02 1.75 49.63
C VAL A 62 22.75 0.46 48.86
N CYS A 63 22.09 -0.49 49.50
CA CYS A 63 21.75 -1.80 48.93
C CYS A 63 20.28 -1.83 48.53
N LEU A 64 19.96 -2.28 47.31
CA LEU A 64 18.58 -2.40 46.84
C LEU A 64 18.16 -3.87 46.81
N SER A 65 17.06 -4.23 47.47
CA SER A 65 16.47 -5.58 47.36
C SER A 65 15.62 -5.74 46.08
N TYR A 66 15.94 -4.97 45.04
CA TYR A 66 15.26 -4.96 43.75
C TYR A 66 16.24 -5.41 42.67
N GLY A 67 15.78 -6.26 41.75
CA GLY A 67 16.46 -6.46 40.46
C GLY A 67 16.11 -5.35 39.46
N LEU A 68 15.97 -5.72 38.18
CA LEU A 68 15.45 -4.82 37.16
C LEU A 68 13.98 -4.40 37.45
N CYS A 69 13.16 -5.32 37.99
CA CYS A 69 11.82 -5.08 38.55
C CYS A 69 10.92 -4.18 37.68
N GLY A 70 10.62 -4.63 36.45
CA GLY A 70 9.84 -3.85 35.48
C GLY A 70 10.56 -2.60 34.98
N ARG A 71 11.88 -2.54 35.12
CA ARG A 71 12.77 -1.39 34.88
C ARG A 71 12.62 -0.22 35.84
N GLY A 72 12.11 -0.46 37.03
CA GLY A 72 12.03 0.56 38.08
C GLY A 72 13.39 1.00 38.62
N THR A 73 14.41 0.13 38.56
CA THR A 73 15.78 0.47 39.01
C THR A 73 16.67 1.03 37.90
N ALA A 74 16.27 0.89 36.63
CA ALA A 74 16.97 1.51 35.51
C ALA A 74 16.86 3.03 35.62
N GLY A 75 17.96 3.75 35.46
CA GLY A 75 18.03 5.21 35.59
C GLY A 75 18.28 5.72 37.01
N LEU A 76 18.44 4.84 38.01
CA LEU A 76 18.89 5.26 39.35
C LEU A 76 20.34 5.72 39.29
N ILE A 77 20.63 6.84 39.97
CA ILE A 77 21.94 7.47 40.00
C ILE A 77 22.55 7.29 41.38
N SER A 78 23.76 6.73 41.42
CA SER A 78 24.59 6.71 42.63
C SER A 78 25.11 8.13 42.89
N ARG A 79 24.77 8.71 44.04
CA ARG A 79 25.21 10.06 44.45
C ARG A 79 26.59 10.02 45.08
N GLU A 80 26.69 10.28 46.39
CA GLU A 80 27.95 10.22 47.14
C GLU A 80 28.27 8.79 47.61
N LEU A 81 27.28 7.90 47.70
CA LEU A 81 27.41 6.52 48.17
C LEU A 81 27.29 5.51 47.01
N PRO A 82 28.11 4.44 47.00
CA PRO A 82 27.96 3.36 46.02
C PRO A 82 26.62 2.65 46.20
N LEU A 83 26.00 2.25 45.08
CA LEU A 83 24.80 1.42 45.08
C LEU A 83 25.15 -0.04 44.82
N VAL A 84 24.38 -0.95 45.43
CA VAL A 84 24.51 -2.38 45.22
C VAL A 84 23.15 -2.97 44.87
N ILE A 85 23.07 -3.63 43.71
CA ILE A 85 21.81 -4.12 43.15
C ILE A 85 21.99 -5.58 42.69
N PRO A 86 21.17 -6.55 43.13
CA PRO A 86 21.20 -7.90 42.60
C PRO A 86 21.00 -7.93 41.07
N ARG A 87 21.84 -8.70 40.37
CA ARG A 87 21.75 -8.94 38.91
C ARG A 87 20.63 -9.95 38.61
N VAL A 88 19.40 -9.52 38.78
CA VAL A 88 18.20 -10.35 38.55
C VAL A 88 17.10 -9.56 37.84
N HIS A 89 16.21 -10.24 37.13
CA HIS A 89 15.11 -9.58 36.41
C HIS A 89 14.02 -9.05 37.34
N ASP A 90 13.68 -9.81 38.39
CA ASP A 90 12.64 -9.45 39.35
C ASP A 90 12.92 -10.05 40.74
N CYS A 91 12.00 -9.79 41.67
CA CYS A 91 12.10 -10.23 43.06
C CYS A 91 11.98 -11.75 43.26
N ILE A 92 11.44 -12.51 42.30
CA ILE A 92 11.29 -13.96 42.44
C ILE A 92 12.64 -14.64 42.48
N ALA A 93 13.58 -14.20 41.64
CA ALA A 93 14.96 -14.70 41.67
C ALA A 93 15.67 -14.39 43.00
N VAL A 94 15.35 -13.27 43.63
CA VAL A 94 15.86 -12.94 44.99
C VAL A 94 15.31 -13.93 46.02
N PHE A 95 14.00 -14.24 45.96
CA PHE A 95 13.37 -15.22 46.86
C PHE A 95 13.88 -16.66 46.63
N LEU A 96 14.26 -17.01 45.40
CA LEU A 96 14.86 -18.31 45.08
C LEU A 96 16.39 -18.34 45.31
N GLY A 97 16.99 -17.20 45.66
CA GLY A 97 18.40 -17.07 46.03
C GLY A 97 19.40 -17.11 44.88
N SER A 98 18.97 -17.12 43.61
CA SER A 98 19.85 -16.85 42.45
C SER A 98 19.03 -16.66 41.16
N ALA A 99 19.63 -16.00 40.16
CA ALA A 99 19.07 -15.96 38.80
C ALA A 99 18.95 -17.36 38.18
N GLY A 100 19.92 -18.25 38.45
CA GLY A 100 19.95 -19.63 37.94
C GLY A 100 18.80 -20.48 38.49
N ALA A 101 18.52 -20.40 39.78
CA ALA A 101 17.40 -21.12 40.40
C ALA A 101 16.04 -20.67 39.82
N TYR A 102 15.88 -19.39 39.54
CA TYR A 102 14.68 -18.89 38.84
C TYR A 102 14.61 -19.40 37.39
N ALA A 103 15.72 -19.36 36.65
CA ALA A 103 15.77 -19.87 35.28
C ALA A 103 15.42 -21.36 35.22
N GLU A 104 15.86 -22.16 36.18
CA GLU A 104 15.51 -23.58 36.30
C GLU A 104 14.00 -23.78 36.56
N GLN A 105 13.42 -23.00 37.48
CA GLN A 105 11.98 -23.03 37.74
C GLN A 105 11.16 -22.60 36.53
N PHE A 106 11.60 -21.55 35.83
CA PHE A 106 10.94 -21.08 34.61
C PHE A 106 11.03 -22.09 33.47
N ALA A 107 12.17 -22.78 33.30
CA ALA A 107 12.34 -23.81 32.29
C ALA A 107 11.45 -25.05 32.56
N ARG A 108 11.28 -25.43 33.82
CA ARG A 108 10.41 -26.56 34.20
C ARG A 108 8.93 -26.21 34.13
N HIS A 109 8.57 -25.01 34.57
CA HIS A 109 7.18 -24.57 34.69
C HIS A 109 7.05 -23.07 34.32
N PRO A 110 7.05 -22.73 33.02
CA PRO A 110 7.01 -21.33 32.55
C PRO A 110 5.72 -20.61 32.95
N GLY A 111 4.64 -21.35 33.19
CA GLY A 111 3.33 -20.86 33.61
C GLY A 111 3.13 -20.79 35.13
N THR A 112 4.11 -20.30 35.89
CA THR A 112 4.02 -20.27 37.36
C THR A 112 3.63 -18.90 37.89
N PHE A 113 2.59 -18.87 38.74
CA PHE A 113 2.26 -17.72 39.56
C PHE A 113 2.85 -17.89 40.96
N TYR A 114 3.78 -17.01 41.35
CA TYR A 114 4.50 -17.12 42.61
C TYR A 114 3.83 -16.32 43.74
N PHE A 115 3.80 -16.93 44.92
CA PHE A 115 3.30 -16.37 46.16
C PHE A 115 4.42 -16.38 47.21
N THR A 116 4.42 -15.39 48.09
CA THR A 116 5.31 -15.30 49.27
C THR A 116 4.52 -14.81 50.47
N THR A 117 5.04 -14.95 51.69
CA THR A 117 4.36 -14.43 52.89
C THR A 117 4.16 -12.91 52.81
N GLY A 118 5.19 -12.17 52.41
CA GLY A 118 5.10 -10.73 52.20
C GLY A 118 4.12 -10.32 51.09
N TRP A 119 3.89 -11.17 50.08
CA TRP A 119 2.85 -10.93 49.07
C TRP A 119 1.45 -10.94 49.70
N TYR A 120 1.17 -11.90 50.59
CA TYR A 120 -0.11 -11.94 51.30
C TYR A 120 -0.31 -10.74 52.22
N ARG A 121 0.75 -10.34 52.92
CA ARG A 121 0.69 -9.26 53.90
C ARG A 121 0.58 -7.86 53.29
N HIS A 122 1.31 -7.60 52.22
CA HIS A 122 1.44 -6.25 51.65
C HIS A 122 0.73 -6.05 50.31
N LYS A 123 0.40 -7.12 49.58
CA LYS A 123 -0.20 -7.03 48.24
C LYS A 123 -1.59 -7.66 48.15
N ALA A 124 -1.89 -8.70 48.94
CA ALA A 124 -3.17 -9.38 48.87
C ALA A 124 -4.25 -8.64 49.67
N HIS A 125 -5.33 -8.23 48.98
CA HIS A 125 -6.60 -7.96 49.64
C HIS A 125 -7.43 -9.25 49.60
N PRO A 126 -7.93 -9.77 50.73
CA PRO A 126 -8.62 -11.08 50.80
C PRO A 126 -9.76 -11.26 49.79
N GLU A 127 -10.50 -10.19 49.48
CA GLU A 127 -11.59 -10.20 48.51
C GLU A 127 -11.12 -10.14 47.05
N ARG A 128 -10.01 -9.44 46.75
CA ARG A 128 -9.46 -9.28 45.40
C ARG A 128 -8.72 -10.53 44.91
N THR A 129 -8.02 -11.22 45.82
CA THR A 129 -7.27 -12.44 45.49
C THR A 129 -8.19 -13.62 45.17
N ARG A 130 -9.29 -13.78 45.93
CA ARG A 130 -10.37 -14.74 45.59
C ARG A 130 -11.09 -14.37 44.30
N MET A 131 -11.38 -13.09 44.04
CA MET A 131 -12.06 -12.66 42.80
C MET A 131 -11.21 -12.78 41.53
N ALA A 132 -9.88 -12.58 41.63
CA ALA A 132 -8.98 -12.65 40.47
C ALA A 132 -8.74 -14.09 39.99
N ALA A 133 -8.74 -15.07 40.91
CA ALA A 133 -8.53 -16.49 40.61
C ALA A 133 -9.83 -17.26 40.33
N ALA A 134 -10.96 -16.90 40.97
CA ALA A 134 -12.18 -17.71 40.94
C ALA A 134 -13.14 -17.45 39.77
N ARG A 135 -12.92 -16.42 38.94
CA ARG A 135 -13.78 -16.22 37.76
C ARG A 135 -13.22 -16.99 36.58
N ARG A 136 -13.94 -18.05 36.15
CA ARG A 136 -14.00 -18.39 34.73
C ARG A 136 -14.19 -17.09 33.97
N PHE A 137 -13.21 -16.73 33.15
CA PHE A 137 -13.18 -15.45 32.47
C PHE A 137 -14.47 -15.24 31.66
N ASP A 138 -15.30 -14.28 32.07
CA ASP A 138 -16.49 -13.86 31.34
C ASP A 138 -16.19 -12.57 30.59
N ALA A 139 -16.01 -12.69 29.28
CA ALA A 139 -15.72 -11.59 28.38
C ALA A 139 -16.75 -10.46 28.46
N THR A 140 -18.01 -10.75 28.84
CA THR A 140 -19.07 -9.74 28.93
C THR A 140 -18.92 -8.79 30.12
N THR A 141 -18.12 -9.17 31.11
CA THR A 141 -17.83 -8.37 32.31
C THR A 141 -16.58 -7.51 32.19
N HIS A 142 -15.85 -7.61 31.07
CA HIS A 142 -14.64 -6.82 30.85
C HIS A 142 -14.98 -5.33 30.67
N PRO A 143 -14.23 -4.38 31.27
CA PRO A 143 -14.57 -2.95 31.27
C PRO A 143 -14.79 -2.36 29.87
N HIS A 144 -14.06 -2.86 28.88
CA HIS A 144 -14.16 -2.41 27.49
C HIS A 144 -15.21 -3.17 26.65
N TYR A 145 -15.84 -4.22 27.18
CA TYR A 145 -16.76 -5.06 26.40
C TYR A 145 -17.97 -4.29 25.86
N ALA A 146 -18.55 -3.39 26.66
CA ALA A 146 -19.71 -2.59 26.25
C ALA A 146 -19.37 -1.56 25.15
N GLU A 147 -18.15 -1.02 25.17
CA GLU A 147 -17.64 -0.14 24.12
C GLU A 147 -17.35 -0.93 22.84
N LEU A 148 -16.59 -2.02 22.95
CA LEU A 148 -16.25 -2.89 21.83
C LEU A 148 -17.49 -3.51 21.19
N SER A 149 -18.50 -3.87 21.99
CA SER A 149 -19.79 -4.41 21.50
C SER A 149 -20.56 -3.39 20.69
N ARG A 150 -20.56 -2.11 21.10
CA ARG A 150 -21.17 -1.03 20.33
C ARG A 150 -20.46 -0.80 19.00
N ARG A 151 -19.14 -0.94 18.97
CA ARG A 151 -18.31 -0.62 17.81
C ARG A 151 -18.19 -1.77 16.80
N TYR A 152 -18.16 -3.02 17.27
CA TYR A 152 -17.82 -4.19 16.45
C TYR A 152 -18.84 -5.33 16.53
N GLY A 153 -19.93 -5.15 17.29
CA GLY A 153 -20.91 -6.18 17.57
C GLY A 153 -20.50 -7.08 18.75
N ARG A 154 -21.49 -7.69 19.40
CA ARG A 154 -21.30 -8.46 20.66
C ARG A 154 -20.36 -9.65 20.52
N GLU A 155 -20.39 -10.31 19.38
CA GLU A 155 -19.60 -11.52 19.13
C GLU A 155 -18.13 -11.17 18.86
N SER A 156 -17.85 -10.17 18.01
CA SER A 156 -16.50 -9.64 17.79
C SER A 156 -15.90 -9.04 19.05
N ALA A 157 -16.71 -8.34 19.85
CA ALA A 157 -16.27 -7.82 21.14
C ALA A 157 -15.88 -8.94 22.11
N ARG A 158 -16.62 -10.06 22.07
CA ARG A 158 -16.29 -11.24 22.87
C ARG A 158 -14.95 -11.82 22.44
N TYR A 159 -14.76 -12.01 21.14
CA TYR A 159 -13.52 -12.52 20.57
C TYR A 159 -12.30 -11.63 20.89
N VAL A 160 -12.44 -10.30 20.73
CA VAL A 160 -11.37 -9.34 21.04
C VAL A 160 -11.00 -9.39 22.52
N VAL A 161 -12.01 -9.43 23.40
CA VAL A 161 -11.80 -9.49 24.85
C VAL A 161 -11.20 -10.83 25.28
N GLU A 162 -11.66 -11.95 24.72
CA GLU A 162 -11.06 -13.28 24.93
C GLU A 162 -9.61 -13.35 24.44
N PHE A 163 -9.30 -12.69 23.33
CA PHE A 163 -7.94 -12.58 22.81
C PHE A 163 -7.03 -11.75 23.74
N LEU A 164 -7.49 -10.58 24.21
CA LEU A 164 -6.74 -9.72 25.12
C LEU A 164 -6.43 -10.39 26.46
N GLU A 165 -7.27 -11.31 26.89
CA GLU A 165 -7.16 -11.99 28.18
C GLU A 165 -6.63 -13.42 28.06
N SER A 166 -6.17 -13.80 26.86
CA SER A 166 -5.61 -15.11 26.55
C SER A 166 -4.33 -15.42 27.35
N TRP A 167 -3.59 -14.40 27.79
CA TRP A 167 -2.38 -14.56 28.61
C TRP A 167 -2.63 -15.33 29.91
N ARG A 168 -3.84 -15.26 30.48
CA ARG A 168 -4.21 -15.98 31.71
C ARG A 168 -4.20 -17.49 31.53
N ARG A 169 -4.36 -17.97 30.30
CA ARG A 169 -4.31 -19.41 29.95
C ARG A 169 -2.91 -19.99 30.05
N ASN A 170 -1.89 -19.14 30.13
CA ASN A 170 -0.49 -19.57 30.17
C ASN A 170 -0.06 -19.97 31.58
N TYR A 171 -0.79 -19.58 32.63
CA TYR A 171 -0.54 -20.06 33.98
C TYR A 171 -1.16 -21.44 34.18
N SER A 172 -0.38 -22.32 34.78
CA SER A 172 -0.73 -23.72 35.06
C SER A 172 -0.35 -24.12 36.50
N ARG A 173 0.45 -23.30 37.20
CA ARG A 173 0.96 -23.60 38.54
C ARG A 173 0.87 -22.39 39.47
N ALA A 174 0.44 -22.60 40.71
CA ALA A 174 0.57 -21.66 41.81
C ALA A 174 1.65 -22.15 42.79
N ALA A 175 2.74 -21.40 42.94
CA ALA A 175 3.87 -21.79 43.77
C ALA A 175 4.05 -20.86 44.98
N LEU A 176 3.94 -21.39 46.19
CA LEU A 176 4.26 -20.65 47.42
C LEU A 176 5.74 -20.84 47.77
N ILE A 177 6.54 -19.78 47.64
CA ILE A 177 7.94 -19.78 48.08
C ILE A 177 7.98 -19.55 49.58
N ASP A 178 8.65 -20.43 50.30
CA ASP A 178 8.69 -20.41 51.76
C ASP A 178 10.12 -20.48 52.30
N HIS A 179 10.48 -19.48 53.09
CA HIS A 179 11.75 -19.34 53.80
C HIS A 179 11.66 -19.75 55.28
N GLY A 180 10.56 -20.41 55.67
CA GLY A 180 10.26 -20.80 57.05
C GLY A 180 9.28 -19.87 57.77
N PHE A 181 8.68 -18.91 57.06
CA PHE A 181 7.72 -17.94 57.59
C PHE A 181 6.27 -18.26 57.20
N ALA A 182 6.04 -19.16 56.24
CA ALA A 182 4.69 -19.50 55.79
C ALA A 182 3.86 -20.18 56.88
N THR A 183 2.63 -19.69 57.08
CA THR A 183 1.64 -20.26 57.99
C THR A 183 0.70 -21.21 57.22
N ALA A 184 -0.07 -22.03 57.95
CA ALA A 184 -1.11 -22.85 57.35
C ALA A 184 -2.14 -22.03 56.55
N GLU A 185 -2.43 -20.80 57.00
CA GLU A 185 -3.35 -19.89 56.30
C GLU A 185 -2.83 -19.47 54.91
N HIS A 186 -1.53 -19.17 54.77
CA HIS A 186 -0.92 -18.85 53.48
C HIS A 186 -0.98 -20.02 52.50
N GLU A 187 -0.74 -21.24 52.99
CA GLU A 187 -0.84 -22.47 52.19
C GLU A 187 -2.28 -22.73 51.75
N GLU A 188 -3.26 -22.62 52.65
CA GLU A 188 -4.69 -22.78 52.33
C GLU A 188 -5.15 -21.74 51.30
N MET A 189 -4.74 -20.47 51.43
CA MET A 189 -5.07 -19.41 50.49
C MET A 189 -4.46 -19.66 49.10
N THR A 190 -3.21 -20.11 49.03
CA THR A 190 -2.55 -20.42 47.75
C THR A 190 -3.25 -21.59 47.05
N ARG A 191 -3.56 -22.64 47.81
CA ARG A 191 -4.25 -23.84 47.31
C ARG A 191 -5.65 -23.50 46.80
N ALA A 192 -6.40 -22.66 47.53
CA ALA A 192 -7.71 -22.19 47.09
C ALA A 192 -7.65 -21.38 45.77
N VAL A 193 -6.59 -20.59 45.56
CA VAL A 193 -6.34 -19.89 44.29
C VAL A 193 -6.05 -20.89 43.16
N ALA A 194 -5.19 -21.87 43.43
CA ALA A 194 -4.84 -22.91 42.47
C ALA A 194 -6.08 -23.72 42.04
N GLU A 195 -6.88 -24.19 42.99
CA GLU A 195 -8.13 -24.94 42.74
C GLU A 195 -9.14 -24.12 41.93
N ALA A 196 -9.31 -22.84 42.27
CA ALA A 196 -10.27 -21.98 41.60
C ALA A 196 -9.87 -21.67 40.14
N ALA A 197 -8.56 -21.61 39.87
CA ALA A 197 -8.00 -21.37 38.54
C ALA A 197 -7.72 -22.65 37.73
N GLY A 198 -7.83 -23.84 38.35
CA GLY A 198 -7.47 -25.11 37.72
C GLY A 198 -5.97 -25.31 37.54
N TRP A 199 -5.16 -24.79 38.47
CA TRP A 199 -3.70 -24.86 38.47
C TRP A 199 -3.19 -25.89 39.48
N ASP A 200 -1.98 -26.41 39.24
CA ASP A 200 -1.26 -27.22 40.22
C ASP A 200 -0.74 -26.36 41.37
N TYR A 201 -0.84 -26.85 42.60
CA TYR A 201 -0.26 -26.20 43.78
C TYR A 201 1.09 -26.82 44.12
N GLU A 202 2.08 -25.98 44.42
CA GLU A 202 3.39 -26.41 44.92
C GLU A 202 3.91 -25.47 46.02
N ARG A 203 4.57 -26.04 47.03
CA ARG A 203 5.35 -25.29 48.02
C ARG A 203 6.82 -25.41 47.65
N LEU A 204 7.45 -24.30 47.33
CA LEU A 204 8.86 -24.24 46.95
C LEU A 204 9.72 -23.81 48.15
N PRO A 205 10.86 -24.47 48.41
CA PRO A 205 11.82 -23.97 49.38
C PRO A 205 12.44 -22.67 48.85
N GLY A 206 12.35 -21.60 49.64
CA GLY A 206 13.05 -20.35 49.39
C GLY A 206 14.53 -20.42 49.81
N SER A 207 15.33 -19.49 49.31
CA SER A 207 16.73 -19.33 49.71
C SER A 207 17.01 -17.87 50.09
N MET A 208 17.75 -17.69 51.20
CA MET A 208 18.16 -16.37 51.71
C MET A 208 19.48 -15.89 51.11
N ALA A 209 20.15 -16.71 50.28
CA ALA A 209 21.52 -16.47 49.82
C ALA A 209 21.77 -15.08 49.21
N LEU A 210 20.92 -14.61 48.29
CA LEU A 210 21.08 -13.27 47.69
C LEU A 210 20.82 -12.14 48.68
N LEU A 211 19.92 -12.32 49.65
CA LEU A 211 19.65 -11.31 50.68
C LEU A 211 20.79 -11.26 51.71
N GLU A 212 21.29 -12.43 52.14
CA GLU A 212 22.46 -12.53 53.02
C GLU A 212 23.72 -11.97 52.35
N GLY A 213 23.96 -12.31 51.08
CA GLY A 213 25.06 -11.76 50.27
C GLY A 213 24.96 -10.25 50.09
N LEU A 214 23.75 -9.72 49.87
CA LEU A 214 23.53 -8.27 49.80
C LEU A 214 23.92 -7.55 51.10
N LEU A 215 23.71 -8.18 52.26
CA LEU A 215 24.00 -7.62 53.58
C LEU A 215 25.38 -8.00 54.14
N ALA A 216 26.15 -8.86 53.46
CA ALA A 216 27.46 -9.33 53.90
C ALA A 216 28.55 -8.26 53.79
N GLY A 217 28.40 -7.30 52.87
CA GLY A 217 29.37 -6.21 52.64
C GLY A 217 30.57 -6.60 51.76
N GLU A 218 30.68 -7.87 51.36
CA GLU A 218 31.58 -8.38 50.34
C GLU A 218 30.73 -8.87 49.15
N TRP A 219 30.55 -8.02 48.13
CA TRP A 219 29.62 -8.28 47.03
C TRP A 219 30.32 -8.92 45.83
N ASP A 220 29.89 -10.13 45.46
CA ASP A 220 30.32 -10.79 44.24
C ASP A 220 29.76 -10.05 43.00
N GLU A 221 30.64 -9.56 42.13
CA GLU A 221 30.26 -8.84 40.90
C GLU A 221 29.45 -9.70 39.91
N ALA A 222 29.51 -11.02 40.03
CA ALA A 222 28.69 -11.95 39.25
C ALA A 222 27.22 -11.93 39.69
N GLU A 223 26.96 -11.70 40.98
CA GLU A 223 25.60 -11.71 41.56
C GLU A 223 25.05 -10.30 41.79
N PHE A 224 25.93 -9.30 41.97
CA PHE A 224 25.57 -7.93 42.27
C PHE A 224 26.22 -6.94 41.30
N LEU A 225 25.46 -5.93 40.89
CA LEU A 225 25.97 -4.73 40.26
C LEU A 225 26.39 -3.76 41.35
N LEU A 226 27.68 -3.44 41.39
CA LEU A 226 28.18 -2.27 42.12
C LEU A 226 28.13 -1.05 41.19
N VAL A 227 27.52 0.03 41.67
CA VAL A 227 27.40 1.31 40.98
C VAL A 227 28.22 2.35 41.75
N PRO A 228 29.41 2.70 41.27
CA PRO A 228 30.22 3.77 41.85
C PRO A 228 29.49 5.13 41.88
N PRO A 229 29.84 6.01 42.84
CA PRO A 229 29.41 7.40 42.88
C PRO A 229 29.50 8.10 41.52
N GLY A 230 28.43 8.80 41.13
CA GLY A 230 28.33 9.52 39.86
C GLY A 230 27.92 8.68 38.65
N LEU A 231 27.74 7.37 38.80
CA LEU A 231 27.23 6.49 37.74
C LEU A 231 25.74 6.20 37.87
N MET A 232 25.14 5.83 36.75
CA MET A 232 23.73 5.52 36.58
C MET A 232 23.54 4.05 36.21
N VAL A 233 22.49 3.43 36.76
CA VAL A 233 22.06 2.07 36.43
C VAL A 233 21.40 2.04 35.07
N VAL A 234 21.79 1.13 34.19
CA VAL A 234 21.13 0.87 32.90
C VAL A 234 20.84 -0.62 32.72
N PRO A 235 19.75 -1.00 32.04
CA PRO A 235 19.50 -2.38 31.70
C PRO A 235 20.45 -2.84 30.59
N THR A 236 20.85 -4.10 30.65
CA THR A 236 21.57 -4.78 29.56
C THR A 236 20.69 -5.90 29.01
N ASN A 237 20.87 -6.24 27.72
CA ASN A 237 20.13 -7.32 27.06
C ASN A 237 20.99 -8.60 26.99
N ASP A 238 21.88 -8.78 27.96
CA ASP A 238 22.75 -9.95 28.11
C ASP A 238 22.66 -10.50 29.54
N GLU A 239 23.43 -11.54 29.83
CA GLU A 239 23.41 -12.27 31.11
C GLU A 239 23.72 -11.39 32.34
N ARG A 240 24.25 -10.17 32.15
CA ARG A 240 24.56 -9.25 33.24
C ARG A 240 23.32 -8.54 33.81
N ILE A 241 22.24 -8.45 33.03
CA ILE A 241 20.93 -7.83 33.31
C ILE A 241 20.99 -6.30 33.56
N LEU A 242 21.95 -5.81 34.33
CA LEU A 242 22.17 -4.40 34.67
C LEU A 242 23.64 -4.01 34.44
N ALA A 243 23.91 -2.73 34.18
CA ALA A 243 25.27 -2.18 34.14
C ALA A 243 25.28 -0.76 34.73
N ALA A 244 26.46 -0.28 35.08
CA ALA A 244 26.70 1.10 35.51
C ALA A 244 27.36 1.90 34.37
N VAL A 245 26.83 3.08 34.06
CA VAL A 245 27.37 3.99 33.03
C VAL A 245 27.46 5.42 33.56
N PRO A 246 28.31 6.30 33.02
CA PRO A 246 28.33 7.71 33.41
C PRO A 246 26.96 8.38 33.26
N ALA A 247 26.52 9.11 34.29
CA ALA A 247 25.29 9.90 34.21
C ALA A 247 25.50 11.12 33.26
N PRO A 248 24.55 11.43 32.34
CA PRO A 248 24.64 12.61 31.49
C PRO A 248 24.68 13.92 32.30
N GLU A 249 25.43 14.93 31.85
CA GLU A 249 25.47 16.23 32.52
C GLU A 249 24.06 16.88 32.58
N GLY A 250 23.60 17.23 33.79
CA GLY A 250 22.30 17.88 34.00
C GLY A 250 21.07 16.96 34.05
N SER A 251 21.24 15.64 34.10
CA SER A 251 20.10 14.70 34.16
C SER A 251 19.40 14.72 35.52
N ASP A 252 18.11 15.09 35.54
CA ASP A 252 17.15 14.75 36.59
C ASP A 252 16.46 13.42 36.22
N VAL A 253 16.07 12.62 37.22
CA VAL A 253 15.60 11.22 37.07
C VAL A 253 14.32 11.11 36.22
N THR A 254 13.65 12.24 36.01
CA THR A 254 12.44 12.40 35.19
C THR A 254 12.73 12.71 33.71
N GLY A 255 13.93 13.16 33.36
CA GLY A 255 14.26 13.73 32.03
C GLY A 255 14.84 12.78 30.99
N VAL A 256 15.14 11.53 31.34
CA VAL A 256 15.91 10.62 30.45
C VAL A 256 15.03 9.84 29.44
N LEU A 257 13.69 9.97 29.48
CA LEU A 257 12.80 9.19 28.59
C LEU A 257 11.73 10.01 27.84
N THR A 258 11.62 11.33 28.04
CA THR A 258 10.52 12.14 27.49
C THR A 258 10.79 12.79 26.12
N ALA A 259 11.90 12.45 25.46
CA ALA A 259 12.22 12.99 24.14
C ALA A 259 12.69 11.92 23.15
N VAL A 260 11.84 10.93 22.84
CA VAL A 260 11.97 10.20 21.56
C VAL A 260 10.59 9.86 21.01
N ASP A 261 10.27 10.55 19.93
CA ASP A 261 9.30 10.28 18.89
C ASP A 261 8.80 8.82 18.81
N THR A 262 7.48 8.61 18.82
CA THR A 262 6.80 7.31 18.73
C THR A 262 6.84 6.68 17.32
N THR A 263 7.81 7.03 16.49
CA THR A 263 7.89 6.58 15.09
C THR A 263 9.28 6.12 14.61
N GLN A 264 10.17 5.65 15.50
CA GLN A 264 11.44 5.05 15.04
C GLN A 264 11.47 3.52 15.12
N GLY A 265 10.96 2.88 14.07
CA GLY A 265 11.71 1.80 13.42
C GLY A 265 12.53 2.45 12.30
N ILE A 266 13.78 2.08 12.00
CA ILE A 266 14.30 0.74 11.76
C ILE A 266 15.84 0.88 11.67
N ALA A 267 16.61 -0.03 12.28
CA ALA A 267 17.98 -0.28 11.82
C ALA A 267 17.89 -1.01 10.47
N THR A 268 18.03 -0.29 9.36
CA THR A 268 17.94 -0.84 8.00
C THR A 268 19.31 -1.39 7.59
N GLY A 269 19.38 -2.71 7.38
CA GLY A 269 20.51 -3.31 6.68
C GLY A 269 20.18 -3.41 5.19
N THR A 270 21.01 -2.81 4.33
CA THR A 270 20.95 -3.06 2.88
C THR A 270 22.10 -4.00 2.50
N PHE A 271 21.77 -5.11 1.85
CA PHE A 271 22.72 -6.13 1.42
C PHE A 271 22.55 -6.40 -0.07
N PHE A 272 23.63 -6.78 -0.76
CA PHE A 272 23.59 -7.18 -2.17
C PHE A 272 24.08 -8.63 -2.29
N TYR A 273 23.33 -9.46 -3.02
CA TYR A 273 23.63 -10.88 -3.20
C TYR A 273 23.74 -11.22 -4.68
N GLY A 274 24.82 -11.91 -5.07
CA GLY A 274 25.12 -12.26 -6.45
C GLY A 274 25.95 -11.21 -7.18
N GLU A 275 26.46 -11.59 -8.34
CA GLU A 275 27.17 -10.71 -9.26
C GLU A 275 26.18 -10.09 -10.24
N HIS A 276 26.51 -8.90 -10.75
CA HIS A 276 25.80 -8.40 -11.93
C HIS A 276 26.07 -9.35 -13.09
N ALA A 277 25.05 -9.62 -13.90
CA ALA A 277 25.27 -10.31 -15.15
C ALA A 277 26.22 -9.47 -16.04
N GLU A 278 27.48 -9.91 -16.19
CA GLU A 278 28.39 -9.33 -17.19
C GLU A 278 27.84 -9.60 -18.58
N ASP A 279 27.54 -8.52 -19.33
CA ASP A 279 27.25 -8.51 -20.76
C ASP A 279 26.47 -9.73 -21.31
N ALA A 280 25.42 -10.15 -20.60
CA ALA A 280 24.46 -11.12 -21.10
C ALA A 280 23.64 -10.46 -22.22
N GLY A 281 24.21 -10.39 -23.43
CA GLY A 281 23.60 -9.89 -24.66
C GLY A 281 22.74 -8.65 -24.44
N GLN A 282 23.36 -7.50 -24.12
CA GLN A 282 22.61 -6.25 -23.96
C GLN A 282 21.73 -6.01 -25.18
N ALA A 283 20.43 -5.88 -24.94
CA ALA A 283 19.46 -5.49 -25.96
C ALA A 283 19.90 -4.14 -26.56
N ASP A 284 20.07 -4.12 -27.88
CA ASP A 284 20.52 -2.91 -28.58
C ASP A 284 19.34 -1.99 -28.84
N LEU A 285 18.26 -2.54 -29.40
CA LEU A 285 17.06 -1.79 -29.77
C LEU A 285 15.81 -2.38 -29.10
N GLY A 286 15.04 -1.53 -28.43
CA GLY A 286 13.71 -1.86 -27.89
C GLY A 286 12.60 -1.28 -28.77
N LEU A 287 11.61 -2.11 -29.13
CA LEU A 287 10.38 -1.66 -29.77
C LEU A 287 9.30 -1.45 -28.71
N GLY A 288 8.89 -0.21 -28.47
CA GLY A 288 7.80 0.11 -27.56
C GLY A 288 6.51 0.36 -28.32
N ILE A 289 5.40 -0.19 -27.82
CA ILE A 289 4.06 -0.03 -28.40
C ILE A 289 3.11 0.34 -27.26
N ASP A 290 2.40 1.45 -27.39
CA ASP A 290 1.28 1.80 -26.50
C ASP A 290 -0.04 1.82 -27.27
N ALA A 291 -0.91 0.87 -26.98
CA ALA A 291 -2.27 0.83 -27.49
C ALA A 291 -3.22 1.61 -26.55
N GLY A 292 -3.19 2.94 -26.68
CA GLY A 292 -4.02 3.88 -25.94
C GLY A 292 -5.46 3.97 -26.46
N GLY A 293 -6.28 4.84 -25.86
CA GLY A 293 -7.71 4.97 -26.21
C GLY A 293 -8.00 5.74 -27.51
N THR A 294 -7.12 6.67 -27.90
CA THR A 294 -7.29 7.51 -29.10
C THR A 294 -6.27 7.17 -30.17
N TYR A 295 -5.00 7.05 -29.78
CA TYR A 295 -3.90 6.74 -30.66
C TYR A 295 -3.13 5.51 -30.17
N THR A 296 -2.58 4.78 -31.13
CA THR A 296 -1.60 3.73 -30.91
C THR A 296 -0.24 4.29 -31.30
N ASP A 297 0.69 4.27 -30.34
CA ASP A 297 2.04 4.83 -30.48
C ASP A 297 3.05 3.71 -30.59
N ALA A 298 4.00 3.84 -31.51
CA ALA A 298 5.09 2.88 -31.67
C ALA A 298 6.43 3.61 -31.82
N VAL A 299 7.46 3.07 -31.17
CA VAL A 299 8.81 3.64 -31.21
C VAL A 299 9.89 2.56 -31.27
N VAL A 300 10.99 2.87 -31.97
CA VAL A 300 12.24 2.11 -31.86
C VAL A 300 13.24 2.97 -31.09
N TYR A 301 13.73 2.44 -29.97
CA TYR A 301 14.61 3.15 -29.06
C TYR A 301 15.97 2.44 -28.95
N ASP A 302 17.06 3.19 -29.07
CA ASP A 302 18.42 2.72 -28.83
C ASP A 302 18.71 2.72 -27.32
N LEU A 303 18.79 1.53 -26.75
CA LEU A 303 18.98 1.32 -25.32
C LEU A 303 20.41 1.59 -24.86
N ARG A 304 21.39 1.55 -25.78
CA ARG A 304 22.80 1.86 -25.47
C ARG A 304 23.08 3.35 -25.65
N GLY A 305 22.63 3.90 -26.78
CA GLY A 305 22.81 5.31 -27.12
C GLY A 305 21.87 6.25 -26.35
N GLY A 306 20.77 5.74 -25.79
CA GLY A 306 19.77 6.55 -25.09
C GLY A 306 18.99 7.47 -26.03
N ALA A 307 18.71 7.01 -27.25
CA ALA A 307 18.15 7.84 -28.31
C ALA A 307 16.92 7.20 -28.97
N LEU A 308 15.92 8.03 -29.28
CA LEU A 308 14.79 7.63 -30.10
C LEU A 308 15.21 7.59 -31.57
N LEU A 309 15.12 6.43 -32.21
CA LEU A 309 15.54 6.26 -33.61
C LEU A 309 14.40 6.50 -34.60
N CYS A 310 13.20 6.05 -34.25
CA CYS A 310 12.01 6.19 -35.09
C CYS A 310 10.75 6.18 -34.22
N LYS A 311 9.74 6.96 -34.62
CA LYS A 311 8.42 6.99 -33.99
C LYS A 311 7.31 7.01 -35.04
N ALA A 312 6.17 6.42 -34.70
CA ALA A 312 4.97 6.41 -35.52
C ALA A 312 3.73 6.47 -34.63
N LYS A 313 2.66 7.03 -35.19
CA LYS A 313 1.37 7.22 -34.51
C LYS A 313 0.25 6.88 -35.48
N ALA A 314 -0.68 6.05 -35.05
CA ALA A 314 -1.87 5.68 -35.81
C ALA A 314 -3.13 5.84 -34.93
N LEU A 315 -4.30 6.01 -35.56
CA LEU A 315 -5.56 5.98 -34.82
C LEU A 315 -5.77 4.60 -34.19
N THR A 316 -6.15 4.57 -32.91
CA THR A 316 -6.56 3.33 -32.26
C THR A 316 -7.87 2.86 -32.88
N THR A 317 -7.95 1.57 -33.17
CA THR A 317 -9.14 0.84 -33.57
C THR A 317 -9.72 0.09 -32.34
N PRO A 318 -10.68 0.66 -31.58
CA PRO A 318 -11.03 0.16 -30.25
C PRO A 318 -11.63 -1.25 -30.22
N TYR A 319 -12.23 -1.67 -31.34
CA TYR A 319 -12.81 -3.00 -31.53
C TYR A 319 -11.84 -4.02 -32.14
N ASP A 320 -10.66 -3.57 -32.58
CA ASP A 320 -9.59 -4.40 -33.12
C ASP A 320 -8.24 -3.72 -32.89
N LEU A 321 -7.69 -3.79 -31.67
CA LEU A 321 -6.42 -3.13 -31.34
C LEU A 321 -5.24 -3.60 -32.23
N VAL A 322 -5.36 -4.79 -32.82
CA VAL A 322 -4.32 -5.39 -33.67
C VAL A 322 -4.16 -4.58 -34.96
N GLU A 323 -5.26 -4.09 -35.54
CA GLU A 323 -5.24 -3.21 -36.71
C GLU A 323 -4.51 -1.89 -36.40
N GLY A 324 -4.81 -1.26 -35.26
CA GLY A 324 -4.15 -0.03 -34.82
C GLY A 324 -2.65 -0.21 -34.60
N ILE A 325 -2.26 -1.33 -33.98
CA ILE A 325 -0.84 -1.72 -33.80
C ILE A 325 -0.16 -1.95 -35.15
N ARG A 326 -0.81 -2.67 -36.07
CA ARG A 326 -0.30 -2.90 -37.43
C ARG A 326 -0.08 -1.59 -38.18
N ASN A 327 -1.03 -0.66 -38.10
CA ASN A 327 -0.94 0.66 -38.72
C ASN A 327 0.20 1.50 -38.12
N ALA A 328 0.38 1.47 -36.80
CA ALA A 328 1.48 2.16 -36.14
C ALA A 328 2.84 1.58 -36.55
N LEU A 329 2.97 0.24 -36.59
CA LEU A 329 4.19 -0.42 -37.06
C LEU A 329 4.50 -0.12 -38.53
N GLY A 330 3.47 -0.04 -39.39
CA GLY A 330 3.63 0.34 -40.79
C GLY A 330 4.17 1.75 -41.01
N GLY A 331 4.08 2.63 -39.99
CA GLY A 331 4.67 3.97 -40.02
C GLY A 331 6.13 4.05 -39.56
N LEU A 332 6.71 2.96 -39.06
CA LEU A 332 8.11 2.93 -38.62
C LEU A 332 9.06 2.56 -39.78
N ASP A 333 10.34 2.90 -39.61
CA ASP A 333 11.41 2.44 -40.51
C ASP A 333 11.65 0.93 -40.34
N GLY A 334 11.09 0.15 -41.26
CA GLY A 334 11.18 -1.31 -41.24
C GLY A 334 12.62 -1.86 -41.38
N SER A 335 13.60 -1.06 -41.80
CA SER A 335 15.01 -1.49 -41.85
C SER A 335 15.59 -1.78 -40.47
N LEU A 336 14.97 -1.24 -39.41
CA LEU A 336 15.38 -1.44 -38.01
C LEU A 336 14.82 -2.73 -37.40
N PHE A 337 13.77 -3.33 -37.96
CA PHE A 337 13.03 -4.43 -37.33
C PHE A 337 13.89 -5.68 -37.10
N GLY A 338 14.78 -6.01 -38.03
CA GLY A 338 15.70 -7.14 -37.86
C GLY A 338 16.74 -6.96 -36.74
N ARG A 339 16.91 -5.73 -36.23
CA ARG A 339 17.82 -5.38 -35.12
C ARG A 339 17.09 -5.20 -33.78
N VAL A 340 15.75 -5.25 -33.78
CA VAL A 340 14.94 -5.13 -32.56
C VAL A 340 15.20 -6.34 -31.68
N SER A 341 15.73 -6.08 -30.48
CA SER A 341 16.06 -7.10 -29.49
C SER A 341 14.81 -7.63 -28.80
N TYR A 342 13.86 -6.77 -28.45
CA TYR A 342 12.56 -7.16 -27.88
C TYR A 342 11.49 -6.13 -28.23
N ALA A 343 10.23 -6.55 -28.15
CA ALA A 343 9.08 -5.67 -28.22
C ALA A 343 8.38 -5.60 -26.85
N CYS A 344 7.83 -4.45 -26.50
CA CYS A 344 7.06 -4.28 -25.27
C CYS A 344 5.75 -3.54 -25.54
N LEU A 345 4.65 -4.12 -25.04
CA LEU A 345 3.30 -3.59 -25.20
C LEU A 345 2.77 -3.03 -23.87
N SER A 346 2.34 -1.77 -23.89
CA SER A 346 1.38 -1.22 -22.93
C SER A 346 0.00 -1.07 -23.58
N THR A 347 -1.07 -1.29 -22.81
CA THR A 347 -2.43 -1.20 -23.34
C THR A 347 -3.44 -0.78 -22.28
N THR A 348 -4.50 -0.10 -22.70
CA THR A 348 -5.64 0.24 -21.83
C THR A 348 -6.71 -0.86 -21.77
N LEU A 349 -6.53 -1.97 -22.49
CA LEU A 349 -7.54 -3.02 -22.65
C LEU A 349 -8.02 -3.61 -21.32
N ALA A 350 -7.12 -3.92 -20.39
CA ALA A 350 -7.48 -4.50 -19.09
C ALA A 350 -8.30 -3.51 -18.24
N THR A 351 -7.86 -2.24 -18.17
CA THR A 351 -8.57 -1.19 -17.44
C THR A 351 -9.99 -1.01 -17.98
N ASN A 352 -10.14 -0.89 -19.31
CA ASN A 352 -11.44 -0.69 -19.95
C ASN A 352 -12.35 -1.93 -19.77
N ALA A 353 -11.80 -3.13 -19.94
CA ALA A 353 -12.56 -4.36 -19.75
C ALA A 353 -13.11 -4.52 -18.33
N ILE A 354 -12.34 -4.14 -17.29
CA ILE A 354 -12.83 -4.14 -15.90
C ILE A 354 -13.95 -3.12 -15.70
N VAL A 355 -13.78 -1.89 -16.20
CA VAL A 355 -14.78 -0.81 -16.06
C VAL A 355 -16.10 -1.18 -16.76
N GLU A 356 -16.01 -1.77 -17.95
CA GLU A 356 -17.16 -2.14 -18.77
C GLU A 356 -17.73 -3.53 -18.42
N GLY A 357 -17.07 -4.28 -17.53
CA GLY A 357 -17.49 -5.63 -17.14
C GLY A 357 -17.30 -6.70 -18.23
N ARG A 358 -16.41 -6.50 -19.20
CA ARG A 358 -16.08 -7.45 -20.26
C ARG A 358 -15.20 -8.60 -19.76
N GLY A 359 -15.30 -9.76 -20.41
CA GLY A 359 -14.50 -10.96 -20.15
C GLY A 359 -15.34 -12.18 -19.72
N LEU A 360 -14.69 -13.21 -19.16
CA LEU A 360 -15.38 -14.45 -18.77
C LEU A 360 -16.29 -14.27 -17.54
N PRO A 361 -17.42 -15.00 -17.48
CA PRO A 361 -18.09 -15.30 -16.21
C PRO A 361 -17.17 -16.19 -15.36
N VAL A 362 -16.92 -15.78 -14.11
CA VAL A 362 -15.96 -16.44 -13.21
C VAL A 362 -16.70 -16.96 -12.00
N GLY A 363 -16.53 -18.26 -11.70
CA GLY A 363 -16.99 -18.87 -10.46
C GLY A 363 -15.93 -18.72 -9.36
N LEU A 364 -16.30 -18.16 -8.22
CA LEU A 364 -15.39 -17.96 -7.10
C LEU A 364 -15.60 -19.00 -5.99
N VAL A 365 -14.58 -19.77 -5.66
CA VAL A 365 -14.56 -20.67 -4.51
C VAL A 365 -13.87 -19.99 -3.32
N LEU A 366 -14.60 -19.81 -2.22
CA LEU A 366 -14.15 -19.13 -1.01
C LEU A 366 -13.96 -20.09 0.16
N MET A 367 -12.92 -19.82 0.94
CA MET A 367 -12.65 -20.50 2.22
C MET A 367 -12.53 -19.45 3.34
N PRO A 368 -13.66 -18.85 3.78
CA PRO A 368 -13.65 -17.78 4.76
C PRO A 368 -13.48 -18.31 6.20
N TYR A 369 -12.94 -17.49 7.10
CA TYR A 369 -12.96 -17.80 8.53
C TYR A 369 -14.37 -17.71 9.15
N HIS A 370 -15.31 -17.05 8.48
CA HIS A 370 -16.71 -16.97 8.91
C HIS A 370 -17.60 -16.69 7.71
N GLU A 371 -18.71 -17.41 7.57
CA GLU A 371 -19.58 -17.33 6.37
C GLU A 371 -20.15 -15.92 6.15
N ALA A 372 -20.49 -15.19 7.22
CA ALA A 372 -20.98 -13.81 7.11
C ALA A 372 -20.00 -12.87 6.37
N VAL A 373 -18.71 -13.20 6.32
CA VAL A 373 -17.70 -12.40 5.61
C VAL A 373 -17.85 -12.54 4.10
N ALA A 374 -18.42 -13.65 3.61
CA ALA A 374 -18.71 -13.87 2.21
C ALA A 374 -19.68 -12.82 1.66
N ALA A 375 -20.56 -12.24 2.49
CA ALA A 375 -21.46 -11.14 2.10
C ALA A 375 -20.72 -9.87 1.64
N ARG A 376 -19.42 -9.73 1.96
CA ARG A 376 -18.58 -8.61 1.48
C ARG A 376 -18.06 -8.81 0.06
N VAL A 377 -18.25 -10.00 -0.50
CA VAL A 377 -17.80 -10.32 -1.86
C VAL A 377 -18.83 -9.84 -2.87
N LYS A 378 -18.39 -9.03 -3.85
CA LYS A 378 -19.26 -8.40 -4.84
C LYS A 378 -19.50 -9.25 -6.10
N THR A 379 -18.94 -10.45 -6.15
CA THR A 379 -19.07 -11.36 -7.30
C THR A 379 -20.34 -12.19 -7.11
N PRO A 380 -21.27 -12.24 -8.08
CA PRO A 380 -22.53 -12.96 -7.91
C PRO A 380 -22.36 -14.49 -7.93
N LEU A 381 -21.41 -15.00 -8.74
CA LEU A 381 -21.12 -16.42 -8.85
C LEU A 381 -20.04 -16.82 -7.84
N PHE A 382 -20.44 -17.16 -6.61
CA PHE A 382 -19.53 -17.68 -5.61
C PHE A 382 -20.11 -18.85 -4.82
N ARG A 383 -19.22 -19.69 -4.27
CA ARG A 383 -19.52 -20.76 -3.31
C ARG A 383 -18.51 -20.75 -2.18
N CYS A 384 -18.98 -21.00 -0.97
CA CYS A 384 -18.11 -21.22 0.18
C CYS A 384 -17.95 -22.73 0.41
N ILE A 385 -16.74 -23.16 0.69
CA ILE A 385 -16.45 -24.52 1.18
C ILE A 385 -15.98 -24.42 2.64
N GLY A 386 -16.08 -25.53 3.38
CA GLY A 386 -15.82 -25.61 4.80
C GLY A 386 -14.34 -25.61 5.20
N ALA A 387 -13.43 -25.77 4.22
CA ALA A 387 -11.98 -25.72 4.45
C ALA A 387 -11.57 -24.41 5.14
N ARG A 388 -10.69 -24.51 6.14
CA ARG A 388 -10.40 -23.40 7.05
C ARG A 388 -8.97 -23.42 7.54
N MET A 389 -8.40 -22.24 7.61
CA MET A 389 -7.07 -21.95 8.12
C MET A 389 -7.16 -20.73 9.02
N ASN A 390 -6.34 -20.63 10.06
CA ASN A 390 -6.36 -19.47 10.95
C ASN A 390 -5.48 -18.32 10.44
N ILE A 391 -5.44 -17.20 11.16
CA ILE A 391 -4.64 -16.05 10.73
C ILE A 391 -3.16 -16.37 10.71
N GLN A 392 -2.66 -17.30 11.52
CA GLN A 392 -1.28 -17.80 11.58
C GLN A 392 -0.93 -18.77 10.42
N GLY A 393 -1.89 -19.14 9.57
CA GLY A 393 -1.66 -20.09 8.47
C GLY A 393 -1.66 -21.55 8.90
N LEU A 394 -2.18 -21.87 10.10
CA LEU A 394 -2.39 -23.24 10.57
C LEU A 394 -3.75 -23.74 10.09
N GLU A 395 -3.79 -24.99 9.62
CA GLU A 395 -5.03 -25.63 9.19
C GLU A 395 -5.95 -25.92 10.39
N GLU A 396 -7.19 -25.43 10.31
CA GLU A 396 -8.25 -25.73 11.29
C GLU A 396 -9.21 -26.80 10.76
N ARG A 397 -9.47 -26.81 9.45
CA ARG A 397 -10.29 -27.81 8.77
C ARG A 397 -9.74 -28.07 7.37
N PRO A 398 -9.42 -29.32 7.00
CA PRO A 398 -8.85 -29.65 5.70
C PRO A 398 -9.84 -29.42 4.54
N VAL A 399 -9.32 -29.41 3.32
CA VAL A 399 -10.12 -29.34 2.08
C VAL A 399 -10.91 -30.64 1.89
N ASP A 400 -12.24 -30.54 1.81
CA ASP A 400 -13.13 -31.65 1.46
C ASP A 400 -13.33 -31.72 -0.06
N GLU A 401 -12.90 -32.82 -0.66
CA GLU A 401 -12.98 -33.01 -2.11
C GLU A 401 -14.41 -33.03 -2.65
N GLY A 402 -15.36 -33.55 -1.89
CA GLY A 402 -16.78 -33.59 -2.27
C GLY A 402 -17.40 -32.20 -2.29
N GLU A 403 -17.00 -31.32 -1.36
CA GLU A 403 -17.43 -29.92 -1.35
C GLU A 403 -16.89 -29.15 -2.57
N VAL A 404 -15.61 -29.36 -2.93
CA VAL A 404 -14.99 -28.73 -4.11
C VAL A 404 -15.71 -29.15 -5.39
N ARG A 405 -16.00 -30.44 -5.56
CA ARG A 405 -16.70 -30.97 -6.74
C ARG A 405 -18.10 -30.39 -6.90
N ARG A 406 -18.88 -30.37 -5.81
CA ARG A 406 -20.23 -29.76 -5.82
C ARG A 406 -20.16 -28.28 -6.17
N ALA A 407 -19.23 -27.53 -5.55
CA ALA A 407 -19.06 -26.12 -5.86
C ALA A 407 -18.70 -25.90 -7.34
N ALA A 408 -17.84 -26.76 -7.92
CA ALA A 408 -17.48 -26.70 -9.33
C ALA A 408 -18.67 -27.00 -10.25
N GLU A 409 -19.49 -28.01 -9.94
CA GLU A 409 -20.70 -28.38 -10.67
C GLU A 409 -21.72 -27.24 -10.70
N GLU A 410 -22.04 -26.69 -9.52
CA GLU A 410 -23.02 -25.62 -9.37
C GLU A 410 -22.58 -24.34 -10.09
N LEU A 411 -21.32 -23.92 -9.91
CA LEU A 411 -20.80 -22.72 -10.57
C LEU A 411 -20.75 -22.89 -12.10
N ALA A 412 -20.39 -24.08 -12.59
CA ALA A 412 -20.39 -24.36 -14.02
C ALA A 412 -21.82 -24.37 -14.59
N ALA A 413 -22.79 -24.94 -13.87
CA ALA A 413 -24.21 -24.92 -14.25
C ALA A 413 -24.78 -23.49 -14.33
N GLU A 414 -24.26 -22.57 -13.50
CA GLU A 414 -24.58 -21.13 -13.53
C GLU A 414 -23.77 -20.35 -14.59
N GLY A 415 -22.96 -21.03 -15.40
CA GLY A 415 -22.26 -20.47 -16.55
C GLY A 415 -20.83 -20.02 -16.28
N ALA A 416 -20.17 -20.44 -15.20
CA ALA A 416 -18.76 -20.14 -14.98
C ALA A 416 -17.87 -20.74 -16.10
N ALA A 417 -17.05 -19.88 -16.71
CA ALA A 417 -16.09 -20.25 -17.76
C ALA A 417 -14.62 -20.15 -17.32
N ALA A 418 -14.39 -19.72 -16.08
CA ALA A 418 -13.12 -19.77 -15.36
C ALA A 418 -13.39 -19.79 -13.85
N PHE A 419 -12.39 -20.16 -13.05
CA PHE A 419 -12.49 -20.17 -11.59
C PHE A 419 -11.48 -19.24 -10.91
N ALA A 420 -11.90 -18.69 -9.79
CA ALA A 420 -11.04 -18.02 -8.82
C ALA A 420 -11.13 -18.71 -7.47
N VAL A 421 -10.03 -18.78 -6.73
CA VAL A 421 -9.96 -19.41 -5.41
C VAL A 421 -9.34 -18.43 -4.42
N SER A 422 -9.99 -18.21 -3.27
CA SER A 422 -9.43 -17.37 -2.21
C SER A 422 -9.77 -17.92 -0.82
N GLY A 423 -8.74 -18.14 -0.01
CA GLY A 423 -8.86 -18.61 1.37
C GLY A 423 -8.34 -17.63 2.40
N TYR A 424 -8.93 -17.66 3.60
CA TYR A 424 -8.41 -16.93 4.74
C TYR A 424 -7.06 -17.54 5.18
N GLY A 425 -6.06 -16.70 5.51
CA GLY A 425 -4.72 -17.16 5.87
C GLY A 425 -3.81 -17.60 4.71
N SER A 426 -4.30 -17.62 3.46
CA SER A 426 -3.57 -18.22 2.31
C SER A 426 -2.23 -17.57 1.95
N VAL A 427 -2.04 -16.30 2.32
CA VAL A 427 -0.75 -15.59 2.12
C VAL A 427 0.35 -16.06 3.08
N ARG A 428 -0.01 -16.77 4.15
CA ARG A 428 0.94 -17.39 5.10
C ARG A 428 1.14 -18.87 4.79
N ASN A 429 0.10 -19.54 4.29
CA ASN A 429 0.15 -20.92 3.86
C ASN A 429 -0.83 -21.14 2.69
N PRO A 430 -0.35 -21.30 1.45
CA PRO A 430 -1.22 -21.38 0.27
C PRO A 430 -1.82 -22.77 0.02
N ALA A 431 -1.55 -23.76 0.88
CA ALA A 431 -1.88 -25.18 0.63
C ALA A 431 -3.35 -25.42 0.22
N HIS A 432 -4.31 -24.79 0.91
CA HIS A 432 -5.73 -24.92 0.58
C HIS A 432 -6.07 -24.36 -0.81
N GLU A 433 -5.57 -23.17 -1.14
CA GLU A 433 -5.84 -22.57 -2.45
C GLU A 433 -5.25 -23.42 -3.58
N LEU A 434 -4.03 -23.93 -3.40
CA LEU A 434 -3.35 -24.79 -4.37
C LEU A 434 -4.08 -26.13 -4.54
N ARG A 435 -4.51 -26.77 -3.44
CA ARG A 435 -5.26 -28.03 -3.51
C ARG A 435 -6.58 -27.89 -4.27
N VAL A 436 -7.34 -26.84 -3.95
CA VAL A 436 -8.59 -26.54 -4.65
C VAL A 436 -8.33 -26.23 -6.13
N LYS A 437 -7.26 -25.50 -6.45
CA LYS A 437 -6.86 -25.21 -7.84
C LYS A 437 -6.60 -26.48 -8.64
N GLU A 438 -5.77 -27.38 -8.13
CA GLU A 438 -5.47 -28.66 -8.78
C GLU A 438 -6.74 -29.45 -9.09
N MET A 439 -7.66 -29.53 -8.12
CA MET A 439 -8.93 -30.22 -8.27
C MET A 439 -9.83 -29.60 -9.35
N LEU A 440 -10.03 -28.28 -9.29
CA LEU A 440 -10.86 -27.57 -10.27
C LEU A 440 -10.30 -27.70 -11.69
N GLN A 441 -8.96 -27.65 -11.84
CA GLN A 441 -8.30 -27.86 -13.12
C GLN A 441 -8.50 -29.29 -13.64
N ALA A 442 -8.36 -30.30 -12.77
CA ALA A 442 -8.55 -31.70 -13.15
C ALA A 442 -10.00 -32.02 -13.54
N GLU A 443 -10.98 -31.44 -12.83
CA GLU A 443 -12.40 -31.75 -13.05
C GLU A 443 -13.01 -31.02 -14.26
N ARG A 444 -12.53 -29.81 -14.59
CA ARG A 444 -13.19 -28.94 -15.58
C ARG A 444 -12.31 -28.54 -16.76
N GLY A 445 -10.99 -28.62 -16.64
CA GLY A 445 -10.05 -28.11 -17.66
C GLY A 445 -10.14 -26.60 -17.90
N LEU A 446 -10.84 -25.86 -17.03
CA LEU A 446 -10.99 -24.41 -17.13
C LEU A 446 -9.82 -23.69 -16.45
N PRO A 447 -9.52 -22.42 -16.82
CA PRO A 447 -8.52 -21.62 -16.13
C PRO A 447 -8.89 -21.43 -14.66
N VAL A 448 -7.92 -21.59 -13.76
CA VAL A 448 -8.10 -21.41 -12.32
C VAL A 448 -7.01 -20.49 -11.76
N VAL A 449 -7.42 -19.45 -11.02
CA VAL A 449 -6.54 -18.42 -10.46
C VAL A 449 -6.66 -18.38 -8.94
N CYS A 450 -5.54 -18.41 -8.22
CA CYS A 450 -5.53 -18.27 -6.77
C CYS A 450 -5.23 -16.83 -6.33
N GLY A 451 -5.88 -16.39 -5.25
CA GLY A 451 -5.67 -15.05 -4.68
C GLY A 451 -4.23 -14.82 -4.19
N HIS A 452 -3.60 -15.83 -3.56
CA HIS A 452 -2.23 -15.70 -3.05
C HIS A 452 -1.18 -15.53 -4.17
N GLU A 453 -1.46 -16.02 -5.39
CA GLU A 453 -0.52 -15.91 -6.53
C GLU A 453 -0.37 -14.46 -7.00
N LEU A 454 -1.42 -13.65 -6.83
CA LEU A 454 -1.48 -12.27 -7.32
C LEU A 454 -1.14 -11.24 -6.23
N SER A 455 -1.37 -11.56 -4.96
CA SER A 455 -1.14 -10.61 -3.88
C SER A 455 -0.80 -11.28 -2.55
N GLY A 456 0.24 -10.78 -1.89
CA GLY A 456 0.62 -11.13 -0.52
C GLY A 456 -0.14 -10.37 0.58
N ARG A 457 -1.13 -9.54 0.26
CA ARG A 457 -1.90 -8.76 1.25
C ARG A 457 -2.80 -9.66 2.08
N LEU A 458 -2.95 -9.40 3.39
CA LEU A 458 -3.81 -10.20 4.28
C LEU A 458 -5.32 -10.11 3.97
N ASN A 459 -5.79 -9.06 3.31
CA ASN A 459 -7.22 -8.85 3.01
C ASN A 459 -7.75 -9.83 1.94
N PHE A 460 -8.27 -10.97 2.40
CA PHE A 460 -8.67 -12.07 1.50
C PHE A 460 -9.87 -11.74 0.60
N VAL A 461 -10.72 -10.79 0.98
CA VAL A 461 -11.86 -10.34 0.16
C VAL A 461 -11.35 -9.56 -1.05
N GLU A 462 -10.41 -8.64 -0.86
CA GLU A 462 -9.78 -7.90 -1.97
C GLU A 462 -8.94 -8.84 -2.85
N ARG A 463 -8.24 -9.82 -2.26
CA ARG A 463 -7.57 -10.87 -3.04
C ARG A 463 -8.54 -11.69 -3.88
N ALA A 464 -9.71 -12.03 -3.32
CA ALA A 464 -10.75 -12.75 -4.05
C ALA A 464 -11.24 -11.94 -5.26
N HIS A 465 -11.51 -10.64 -5.07
CA HIS A 465 -11.90 -9.77 -6.20
C HIS A 465 -10.80 -9.69 -7.24
N THR A 466 -9.54 -9.59 -6.81
CA THR A 466 -8.38 -9.55 -7.70
C THR A 466 -8.24 -10.84 -8.52
N ALA A 467 -8.41 -12.01 -7.89
CA ALA A 467 -8.39 -13.31 -8.56
C ALA A 467 -9.53 -13.44 -9.58
N VAL A 468 -10.74 -12.98 -9.23
CA VAL A 468 -11.89 -12.94 -10.14
C VAL A 468 -11.60 -12.05 -11.35
N LEU A 469 -11.11 -10.83 -11.13
CA LEU A 469 -10.78 -9.90 -12.21
C LEU A 469 -9.68 -10.45 -13.12
N ASN A 470 -8.64 -11.06 -12.55
CA ASN A 470 -7.58 -11.70 -13.34
C ASN A 470 -8.12 -12.84 -14.20
N ALA A 471 -8.87 -13.77 -13.60
CA ALA A 471 -9.48 -14.91 -14.30
C ALA A 471 -10.40 -14.45 -15.45
N ARG A 472 -11.16 -13.37 -15.24
CA ARG A 472 -12.02 -12.75 -16.25
C ARG A 472 -11.26 -12.23 -17.46
N LEU A 473 -10.06 -11.68 -17.24
CA LEU A 473 -9.25 -11.02 -18.27
C LEU A 473 -8.36 -11.98 -19.08
N LEU A 474 -8.11 -13.21 -18.61
CA LEU A 474 -7.15 -14.13 -19.22
C LEU A 474 -7.34 -14.36 -20.73
N PRO A 475 -8.53 -14.68 -21.27
CA PRO A 475 -8.66 -14.94 -22.70
C PRO A 475 -8.50 -13.66 -23.53
N LEU A 476 -9.01 -12.53 -23.04
CA LEU A 476 -8.96 -11.24 -23.74
C LEU A 476 -7.52 -10.78 -23.93
N ILE A 477 -6.73 -10.79 -22.85
CA ILE A 477 -5.31 -10.44 -22.91
C ILE A 477 -4.51 -11.52 -23.63
N GLY A 478 -4.82 -12.80 -23.41
CA GLY A 478 -4.15 -13.90 -24.10
C GLY A 478 -4.32 -13.87 -25.62
N GLU A 479 -5.48 -13.47 -26.12
CA GLU A 479 -5.75 -13.28 -27.55
C GLU A 479 -4.97 -12.08 -28.10
N LEU A 480 -5.08 -10.91 -27.46
CA LEU A 480 -4.31 -9.72 -27.86
C LEU A 480 -2.81 -10.04 -27.98
N LEU A 481 -2.25 -10.69 -26.97
CA LEU A 481 -0.82 -11.01 -26.95
C LEU A 481 -0.40 -11.98 -28.06
N ARG A 482 -1.27 -12.92 -28.49
CA ARG A 482 -0.97 -13.76 -29.68
C ARG A 482 -1.02 -12.93 -30.95
N SER A 483 -2.09 -12.14 -31.13
CA SER A 483 -2.28 -11.40 -32.37
C SER A 483 -1.19 -10.35 -32.59
N VAL A 484 -0.73 -9.69 -31.53
CA VAL A 484 0.42 -8.76 -31.60
C VAL A 484 1.68 -9.49 -32.01
N GLU A 485 1.86 -10.72 -31.55
CA GLU A 485 2.99 -11.57 -31.93
C GLU A 485 3.00 -11.93 -33.40
N ASP A 486 1.84 -12.29 -33.94
CA ASP A 486 1.69 -12.57 -35.36
C ASP A 486 2.01 -11.33 -36.20
N VAL A 487 1.52 -10.15 -35.78
CA VAL A 487 1.83 -8.87 -36.42
C VAL A 487 3.32 -8.55 -36.38
N LEU A 488 3.99 -8.76 -35.24
CA LEU A 488 5.42 -8.53 -35.09
C LEU A 488 6.24 -9.47 -35.98
N GLY A 489 5.85 -10.75 -36.05
CA GLY A 489 6.46 -11.74 -36.93
C GLY A 489 6.32 -11.39 -38.41
N GLU A 490 5.12 -10.97 -38.84
CA GLU A 490 4.87 -10.49 -40.20
C GLU A 490 5.68 -9.23 -40.56
N ALA A 491 5.91 -8.35 -39.58
CA ALA A 491 6.77 -7.17 -39.75
C ALA A 491 8.28 -7.52 -39.75
N GLY A 492 8.68 -8.73 -39.37
CA GLY A 492 10.09 -9.13 -39.31
C GLY A 492 10.79 -8.82 -37.98
N VAL A 493 10.03 -8.57 -36.91
CA VAL A 493 10.54 -8.43 -35.54
C VAL A 493 10.59 -9.81 -34.89
N ALA A 494 11.80 -10.35 -34.69
CA ALA A 494 12.00 -11.69 -34.12
C ALA A 494 12.20 -11.73 -32.59
N GLY A 495 12.32 -10.56 -31.96
CA GLY A 495 12.52 -10.44 -30.51
C GLY A 495 11.31 -10.88 -29.68
N PRO A 496 11.51 -11.35 -28.43
CA PRO A 496 10.40 -11.71 -27.54
C PRO A 496 9.47 -10.52 -27.23
N LEU A 497 8.20 -10.83 -26.97
CA LEU A 497 7.19 -9.87 -26.55
C LEU A 497 7.12 -9.80 -25.01
N PHE A 498 7.23 -8.59 -24.50
CA PHE A 498 7.00 -8.22 -23.11
C PHE A 498 5.75 -7.35 -22.98
N VAL A 499 5.22 -7.27 -21.76
CA VAL A 499 4.04 -6.46 -21.44
C VAL A 499 4.33 -5.58 -20.25
N VAL A 500 3.94 -4.30 -20.33
CA VAL A 500 4.06 -3.36 -19.22
C VAL A 500 3.03 -3.67 -18.16
N ARG A 501 3.46 -3.60 -16.90
CA ARG A 501 2.60 -3.73 -15.72
C ARG A 501 2.20 -2.37 -15.19
N GLY A 502 1.16 -2.35 -14.37
CA GLY A 502 0.65 -1.15 -13.71
C GLY A 502 1.66 -0.46 -12.79
N ASP A 503 2.74 -1.12 -12.38
CA ASP A 503 3.82 -0.54 -11.56
C ASP A 503 4.99 0.06 -12.38
N GLY A 504 4.90 0.02 -13.71
CA GLY A 504 5.93 0.50 -14.64
C GLY A 504 7.06 -0.48 -14.91
N GLY A 505 7.07 -1.66 -14.25
CA GLY A 505 7.93 -2.77 -14.66
C GLY A 505 7.32 -3.57 -15.81
N ILE A 506 8.09 -4.48 -16.40
CA ILE A 506 7.62 -5.37 -17.48
C ILE A 506 7.70 -6.84 -17.09
N MET A 507 6.92 -7.66 -17.79
CA MET A 507 6.93 -9.11 -17.67
C MET A 507 6.86 -9.76 -19.05
N HIS A 508 7.51 -10.91 -19.20
CA HIS A 508 7.40 -11.72 -20.42
C HIS A 508 5.92 -12.08 -20.70
N ARG A 509 5.55 -12.12 -21.98
CA ARG A 509 4.20 -12.47 -22.44
C ARG A 509 3.58 -13.66 -21.70
N ASP A 510 4.34 -14.74 -21.48
CA ASP A 510 3.82 -15.97 -20.86
C ASP A 510 3.37 -15.74 -19.41
N VAL A 511 4.02 -14.82 -18.70
CA VAL A 511 3.59 -14.35 -17.39
C VAL A 511 2.33 -13.50 -17.53
N GLY A 512 2.31 -12.58 -18.50
CA GLY A 512 1.15 -11.73 -18.78
C GLY A 512 -0.11 -12.49 -19.12
N ARG A 513 0.00 -13.65 -19.80
CA ARG A 513 -1.12 -14.57 -20.09
C ARG A 513 -1.76 -15.16 -18.82
N ALA A 514 -1.04 -15.24 -17.71
CA ALA A 514 -1.53 -15.76 -16.43
C ALA A 514 -1.86 -14.65 -15.41
N ARG A 515 -1.26 -13.47 -15.57
CA ARG A 515 -1.35 -12.32 -14.66
C ARG A 515 -1.89 -11.08 -15.38
N ALA A 516 -2.94 -11.27 -16.18
CA ALA A 516 -3.60 -10.22 -16.97
C ALA A 516 -4.00 -8.99 -16.14
N VAL A 517 -4.38 -9.17 -14.87
CA VAL A 517 -4.75 -8.05 -13.99
C VAL A 517 -3.56 -7.12 -13.67
N GLU A 518 -2.30 -7.60 -13.79
CA GLU A 518 -1.12 -6.76 -13.55
C GLU A 518 -0.89 -5.73 -14.67
N THR A 519 -1.58 -5.80 -15.80
CA THR A 519 -1.50 -4.80 -16.89
C THR A 519 -2.47 -3.64 -16.70
N VAL A 520 -3.29 -3.67 -15.65
CA VAL A 520 -4.15 -2.55 -15.27
C VAL A 520 -3.31 -1.31 -15.00
N LEU A 521 -3.71 -0.16 -15.57
CA LEU A 521 -2.96 1.10 -15.52
C LEU A 521 -1.55 1.06 -16.15
N SER A 522 -1.25 0.08 -17.03
CA SER A 522 0.06 -0.02 -17.66
C SER A 522 0.42 1.17 -18.55
N GLY A 523 -0.56 1.78 -19.24
CA GLY A 523 -0.33 2.95 -20.10
C GLY A 523 0.18 4.15 -19.30
N PRO A 524 -0.58 4.66 -18.32
CA PRO A 524 -0.12 5.73 -17.43
C PRO A 524 1.21 5.43 -16.70
N ALA A 525 1.45 4.16 -16.32
CA ALA A 525 2.72 3.75 -15.74
C ALA A 525 3.87 3.84 -16.77
N ALA A 526 3.65 3.40 -18.02
CA ALA A 526 4.60 3.54 -19.12
C ALA A 526 4.89 5.01 -19.39
N SER A 527 3.86 5.87 -19.43
CA SER A 527 4.00 7.32 -19.54
C SER A 527 4.93 7.89 -18.46
N ALA A 528 4.76 7.49 -17.20
CA ALA A 528 5.64 7.91 -16.10
C ALA A 528 7.10 7.43 -16.28
N VAL A 529 7.31 6.20 -16.77
CA VAL A 529 8.65 5.69 -17.12
C VAL A 529 9.26 6.51 -18.26
N GLY A 530 8.49 6.80 -19.30
CA GLY A 530 8.92 7.59 -20.45
C GLY A 530 9.30 9.01 -20.08
N GLY A 531 8.47 9.69 -19.27
CA GLY A 531 8.77 11.02 -18.75
C GLY A 531 10.10 11.06 -17.97
N ARG A 532 10.37 10.04 -17.15
CA ARG A 532 11.66 9.89 -16.45
C ARG A 532 12.83 9.71 -17.43
N VAL A 533 12.67 8.87 -18.44
CA VAL A 533 13.73 8.56 -19.41
C VAL A 533 14.04 9.76 -20.30
N LEU A 534 13.02 10.47 -20.79
CA LEU A 534 13.18 11.60 -21.68
C LEU A 534 13.73 12.86 -21.00
N THR A 535 13.57 12.99 -19.68
CA THR A 535 13.97 14.20 -18.93
C THR A 535 15.07 13.97 -17.91
N CYS A 536 15.39 12.72 -17.58
CA CYS A 536 16.35 12.32 -16.54
C CYS A 536 16.01 12.82 -15.12
N HIS A 537 14.82 13.38 -14.87
CA HIS A 537 14.40 13.79 -13.54
C HIS A 537 14.18 12.57 -12.62
N ARG A 538 14.74 12.65 -11.41
CA ARG A 538 14.57 11.63 -10.37
C ARG A 538 13.38 11.90 -9.44
N ASP A 539 13.11 13.17 -9.18
CA ASP A 539 12.05 13.64 -8.27
C ASP A 539 11.21 14.69 -9.00
N ALA A 540 10.03 14.28 -9.45
CA ALA A 540 9.14 15.10 -10.26
C ALA A 540 7.70 14.55 -10.24
N LEU A 541 6.73 15.39 -10.60
CA LEU A 541 5.40 14.93 -10.99
C LEU A 541 5.40 14.69 -12.49
N VAL A 542 4.92 13.54 -12.94
CA VAL A 542 4.72 13.28 -14.37
C VAL A 542 3.23 13.38 -14.66
N VAL A 543 2.88 14.28 -15.56
CA VAL A 543 1.51 14.60 -15.95
C VAL A 543 1.32 14.21 -17.42
N ASP A 544 0.63 13.09 -17.65
CA ASP A 544 0.26 12.62 -18.98
C ASP A 544 -1.09 13.22 -19.38
N ILE A 545 -1.07 14.17 -20.31
CA ILE A 545 -2.27 14.84 -20.82
C ILE A 545 -2.65 14.16 -22.14
N GLY A 546 -3.70 13.35 -22.11
CA GLY A 546 -4.27 12.73 -23.29
C GLY A 546 -5.38 13.57 -23.93
N GLY A 547 -6.02 12.99 -24.94
CA GLY A 547 -7.27 13.55 -25.48
C GLY A 547 -8.41 13.50 -24.46
N THR A 548 -8.48 12.44 -23.64
CA THR A 548 -9.68 12.21 -22.81
C THR A 548 -9.47 12.29 -21.31
N THR A 549 -8.24 12.09 -20.84
CA THR A 549 -7.88 12.03 -19.42
C THR A 549 -6.50 12.64 -19.22
N THR A 550 -6.28 13.07 -17.98
CA THR A 550 -4.97 13.48 -17.48
C THR A 550 -4.59 12.56 -16.34
N ASP A 551 -3.44 11.89 -16.46
CA ASP A 551 -2.91 10.98 -15.46
C ASP A 551 -1.67 11.58 -14.78
N ILE A 552 -1.67 11.61 -13.45
CA ILE A 552 -0.59 12.22 -12.66
C ILE A 552 0.09 11.17 -11.80
N ALA A 553 1.36 10.89 -12.09
CA ALA A 553 2.23 9.99 -11.35
C ALA A 553 3.32 10.76 -10.59
N VAL A 554 3.82 10.16 -9.51
CA VAL A 554 4.90 10.74 -8.69
C VAL A 554 6.18 9.94 -8.91
N LEU A 555 7.26 10.62 -9.27
CA LEU A 555 8.61 10.07 -9.26
C LEU A 555 9.31 10.44 -7.95
N ARG A 556 9.89 9.44 -7.28
CA ARG A 556 10.73 9.59 -6.08
C ARG A 556 12.01 8.81 -6.28
N GLU A 557 13.16 9.47 -6.14
CA GLU A 557 14.49 8.87 -6.29
C GLU A 557 14.72 8.14 -7.63
N GLY A 558 13.97 8.49 -8.68
CA GLY A 558 13.98 7.85 -10.00
C GLY A 558 13.08 6.60 -10.11
N ARG A 559 12.20 6.36 -9.14
CA ARG A 559 11.21 5.28 -9.14
C ARG A 559 9.80 5.85 -9.11
N ILE A 560 8.87 5.15 -9.74
CA ILE A 560 7.44 5.49 -9.68
C ILE A 560 6.93 5.11 -8.28
N ALA A 561 6.23 6.02 -7.61
CA ALA A 561 5.56 5.72 -6.36
C ALA A 561 4.46 4.67 -6.59
N ILE A 562 4.41 3.64 -5.74
CA ILE A 562 3.42 2.55 -5.82
C ILE A 562 2.40 2.73 -4.71
N SER A 563 1.11 2.57 -5.02
CA SER A 563 0.05 2.70 -4.01
C SER A 563 0.10 1.53 -3.03
N PRO A 564 0.20 1.80 -1.71
CA PRO A 564 0.17 0.76 -0.69
C PRO A 564 -1.23 0.17 -0.49
N GLU A 565 -2.29 0.66 -1.14
CA GLU A 565 -3.63 0.07 -1.13
C GLU A 565 -3.97 -0.72 -2.40
N GLY A 566 -3.12 -0.65 -3.42
CA GLY A 566 -3.33 -1.25 -4.75
C GLY A 566 -4.23 -0.41 -5.67
N ALA A 567 -4.37 -0.83 -6.94
CA ALA A 567 -5.08 -0.04 -7.95
C ALA A 567 -6.58 0.05 -7.67
N ARG A 568 -7.17 1.23 -7.91
CA ARG A 568 -8.63 1.43 -7.97
C ARG A 568 -9.08 1.55 -9.43
N VAL A 569 -9.94 0.64 -9.88
CA VAL A 569 -10.49 0.65 -11.25
C VAL A 569 -12.02 0.56 -11.18
N GLY A 570 -12.69 1.61 -11.63
CA GLY A 570 -14.13 1.75 -11.42
C GLY A 570 -14.48 1.68 -9.93
N HIS A 571 -15.32 0.72 -9.56
CA HIS A 571 -15.72 0.48 -8.16
C HIS A 571 -14.93 -0.65 -7.48
N TRP A 572 -13.94 -1.22 -8.18
CA TRP A 572 -13.08 -2.28 -7.67
C TRP A 572 -11.82 -1.70 -7.03
N ARG A 573 -11.40 -2.30 -5.92
CA ARG A 573 -10.07 -2.12 -5.35
C ARG A 573 -9.32 -3.43 -5.52
N THR A 574 -8.26 -3.40 -6.32
CA THR A 574 -7.41 -4.57 -6.59
C THR A 574 -6.29 -4.63 -5.55
N SER A 575 -5.82 -5.84 -5.26
CA SER A 575 -4.68 -6.08 -4.35
C SER A 575 -3.33 -6.13 -5.08
N VAL A 576 -3.31 -5.75 -6.36
CA VAL A 576 -2.13 -5.74 -7.22
C VAL A 576 -1.35 -4.45 -6.99
N ALA A 577 -0.02 -4.55 -6.95
CA ALA A 577 0.84 -3.38 -6.93
C ALA A 577 0.65 -2.59 -8.23
N ALA A 578 0.32 -1.31 -8.10
CA ALA A 578 0.19 -0.40 -9.22
C ALA A 578 0.78 0.96 -8.85
N ALA A 579 1.23 1.66 -9.88
CA ALA A 579 1.64 3.03 -9.78
C ALA A 579 0.53 3.84 -9.13
N ASP A 580 0.93 4.67 -8.17
CA ASP A 580 0.05 5.61 -7.52
C ASP A 580 -0.24 6.74 -8.49
N ILE A 581 -1.34 6.61 -9.23
CA ILE A 581 -1.73 7.47 -10.34
C ILE A 581 -3.08 8.10 -10.02
N GLN A 582 -3.15 9.42 -10.16
CA GLN A 582 -4.38 10.17 -10.09
C GLN A 582 -4.86 10.50 -11.51
N THR A 583 -5.99 9.94 -11.90
CA THR A 583 -6.66 10.25 -13.17
C THR A 583 -7.70 11.34 -12.99
N THR A 584 -7.68 12.34 -13.86
CA THR A 584 -8.71 13.39 -13.96
C THR A 584 -9.33 13.36 -15.37
N GLY A 585 -10.65 13.54 -15.47
CA GLY A 585 -11.38 13.59 -16.73
C GLY A 585 -11.18 14.90 -17.51
N LEU A 586 -9.93 15.29 -17.72
CA LEU A 586 -9.51 16.51 -18.40
C LEU A 586 -8.55 16.13 -19.53
N GLY A 587 -8.78 16.62 -20.74
CA GLY A 587 -7.90 16.38 -21.88
C GLY A 587 -8.26 17.27 -23.08
N GLY A 588 -7.62 17.01 -24.21
CA GLY A 588 -7.87 17.75 -25.46
C GLY A 588 -9.30 17.69 -26.01
N ASP A 589 -10.07 16.66 -25.63
CA ASP A 589 -11.41 16.32 -26.12
C ASP A 589 -12.50 16.58 -25.07
N SER A 590 -12.15 17.27 -23.97
CA SER A 590 -13.13 17.67 -22.95
C SER A 590 -14.18 18.59 -23.57
N ALA A 591 -15.46 18.31 -23.35
CA ALA A 591 -16.52 19.15 -23.89
C ALA A 591 -16.50 20.54 -23.24
N VAL A 592 -16.52 21.59 -24.06
CA VAL A 592 -16.57 22.98 -23.60
C VAL A 592 -18.01 23.48 -23.63
N ARG A 593 -18.47 24.05 -22.51
CA ARG A 593 -19.79 24.68 -22.40
C ARG A 593 -19.67 26.11 -21.86
N PRO A 594 -20.49 27.06 -22.31
CA PRO A 594 -20.58 28.37 -21.67
C PRO A 594 -21.18 28.22 -20.26
N ALA A 595 -20.63 28.95 -19.29
CA ALA A 595 -21.05 28.94 -17.89
C ALA A 595 -21.42 30.34 -17.35
N GLY A 596 -21.38 31.36 -18.21
CA GLY A 596 -21.65 32.76 -17.91
C GLY A 596 -20.81 33.69 -18.80
N ARG A 597 -20.90 35.00 -18.58
CA ARG A 597 -20.05 35.97 -19.29
C ARG A 597 -18.58 35.65 -19.05
N ARG A 598 -17.81 35.48 -20.13
CA ARG A 598 -16.38 35.15 -20.11
C ARG A 598 -16.00 33.95 -19.23
N ARG A 599 -16.91 33.00 -19.00
CA ARG A 599 -16.66 31.78 -18.23
C ARG A 599 -17.13 30.56 -18.99
N VAL A 600 -16.30 29.52 -18.98
CA VAL A 600 -16.61 28.21 -19.55
C VAL A 600 -16.58 27.14 -18.47
N ARG A 601 -17.27 26.04 -18.73
CA ARG A 601 -17.17 24.79 -17.99
C ARG A 601 -16.56 23.75 -18.92
N LEU A 602 -15.55 23.03 -18.43
CA LEU A 602 -14.92 21.92 -19.13
C LEU A 602 -15.33 20.60 -18.48
N GLY A 603 -15.76 19.64 -19.31
CA GLY A 603 -16.15 18.30 -18.84
C GLY A 603 -17.39 18.31 -17.92
N PRO A 604 -17.72 17.15 -17.31
CA PRO A 604 -17.02 15.86 -17.38
C PRO A 604 -17.22 15.11 -18.70
N ASP A 605 -18.17 15.55 -19.53
CA ASP A 605 -18.47 14.95 -20.82
C ASP A 605 -17.33 15.15 -21.84
N ARG A 606 -17.24 14.23 -22.79
CA ARG A 606 -16.29 14.26 -23.90
C ARG A 606 -16.99 14.64 -25.19
N ALA A 607 -16.28 15.31 -26.08
CA ALA A 607 -16.74 15.61 -27.44
C ALA A 607 -15.61 15.34 -28.43
N VAL A 608 -15.94 14.82 -29.61
CA VAL A 608 -14.99 14.78 -30.73
C VAL A 608 -14.75 16.22 -31.19
N PRO A 609 -13.49 16.68 -31.36
CA PRO A 609 -13.19 18.03 -31.82
C PRO A 609 -13.84 18.34 -33.16
N LEU A 610 -14.44 19.53 -33.31
CA LEU A 610 -15.09 19.94 -34.57
C LEU A 610 -14.09 19.98 -35.72
N ALA A 611 -12.86 20.41 -35.46
CA ALA A 611 -11.75 20.41 -36.42
C ALA A 611 -11.50 19.01 -37.00
N LEU A 612 -11.53 17.98 -36.14
CA LEU A 612 -11.31 16.59 -36.54
C LEU A 612 -12.49 16.05 -37.36
N VAL A 613 -13.73 16.35 -36.94
CA VAL A 613 -14.92 15.89 -37.68
C VAL A 613 -14.96 16.53 -39.08
N ALA A 614 -14.70 17.83 -39.18
CA ALA A 614 -14.73 18.56 -40.45
C ALA A 614 -13.62 18.12 -41.42
N ALA A 615 -12.45 17.72 -40.91
CA ALA A 615 -11.37 17.16 -41.73
C ALA A 615 -11.80 15.89 -42.48
N GLY A 616 -12.66 15.06 -41.89
CA GLY A 616 -13.26 13.90 -42.55
C GLY A 616 -14.55 14.21 -43.33
N TRP A 617 -15.25 15.29 -42.97
CA TRP A 617 -16.57 15.64 -43.50
C TRP A 617 -16.71 17.15 -43.71
N PRO A 618 -16.30 17.68 -44.88
CA PRO A 618 -16.28 19.13 -45.13
C PRO A 618 -17.64 19.83 -44.95
N GLY A 619 -18.76 19.12 -45.19
CA GLY A 619 -20.12 19.65 -45.00
C GLY A 619 -20.48 20.03 -43.56
N VAL A 620 -19.64 19.69 -42.57
CA VAL A 620 -19.76 20.19 -41.19
C VAL A 620 -19.53 21.71 -41.14
N ARG A 621 -18.65 22.26 -41.99
CA ARG A 621 -18.39 23.70 -42.06
C ARG A 621 -19.63 24.49 -42.46
N ASP A 622 -20.34 24.00 -43.46
CA ASP A 622 -21.56 24.65 -43.96
C ASP A 622 -22.63 24.71 -42.86
N GLU A 623 -22.80 23.61 -42.13
CA GLU A 623 -23.78 23.52 -41.04
C GLU A 623 -23.39 24.37 -39.82
N LEU A 624 -22.08 24.54 -39.55
CA LEU A 624 -21.59 25.49 -38.55
C LEU A 624 -21.90 26.95 -38.94
N ALA A 625 -21.79 27.29 -40.23
CA ALA A 625 -22.13 28.62 -40.74
C ALA A 625 -23.64 28.91 -40.63
N GLU A 626 -24.50 27.92 -40.90
CA GLU A 626 -25.95 28.01 -40.70
C GLU A 626 -26.29 28.30 -39.22
N LEU A 627 -25.68 27.55 -38.28
CA LEU A 627 -25.87 27.77 -36.85
C LEU A 627 -25.41 29.16 -36.40
N ALA A 628 -24.35 29.71 -37.01
CA ALA A 628 -23.87 31.06 -36.69
C ALA A 628 -24.90 32.13 -37.07
N ALA A 629 -25.60 31.94 -38.20
CA ALA A 629 -26.70 32.82 -38.58
C ALA A 629 -27.91 32.71 -37.62
N GLU A 630 -28.26 31.51 -37.15
CA GLU A 630 -29.32 31.29 -36.15
C GLU A 630 -28.98 31.95 -34.79
N GLN A 631 -27.70 31.95 -34.40
CA GLN A 631 -27.24 32.59 -33.16
C GLN A 631 -27.36 34.11 -33.18
N VAL A 632 -27.04 34.76 -34.30
CA VAL A 632 -27.21 36.23 -34.47
C VAL A 632 -28.68 36.64 -34.24
N GLN A 633 -29.64 35.74 -34.50
CA GLN A 633 -31.06 35.95 -34.26
C GLN A 633 -31.51 35.67 -32.81
N GLY A 634 -30.58 35.26 -31.92
CA GLY A 634 -30.87 35.00 -30.51
C GLY A 634 -31.62 33.69 -30.23
N THR A 635 -31.66 32.76 -31.19
CA THR A 635 -32.48 31.54 -31.12
C THR A 635 -31.71 30.30 -30.61
N LEU A 636 -30.39 30.40 -30.46
CA LEU A 636 -29.52 29.27 -30.13
C LEU A 636 -29.33 29.09 -28.61
N THR A 637 -29.50 27.87 -28.10
CA THR A 637 -29.04 27.48 -26.75
C THR A 637 -27.73 26.69 -26.81
N PRO A 638 -26.92 26.66 -25.75
CA PRO A 638 -25.62 25.99 -25.76
C PRO A 638 -25.66 24.51 -26.17
N GLU A 639 -26.75 23.80 -25.85
CA GLU A 639 -26.95 22.38 -26.17
C GLU A 639 -27.17 22.13 -27.67
N LEU A 640 -27.47 23.18 -28.44
CA LEU A 640 -27.67 23.12 -29.89
C LEU A 640 -26.37 23.21 -30.68
N LEU A 641 -25.24 23.48 -30.01
CA LEU A 641 -23.89 23.45 -30.60
C LEU A 641 -23.35 22.04 -30.84
N ASP A 642 -24.07 21.02 -30.35
CA ASP A 642 -23.64 19.64 -30.45
C ASP A 642 -23.86 19.09 -31.87
N PHE A 643 -22.83 18.40 -32.35
CA PHE A 643 -22.89 17.52 -33.50
C PHE A 643 -22.91 16.06 -33.04
N PHE A 644 -23.42 15.18 -33.89
CA PHE A 644 -23.40 13.75 -33.67
C PHE A 644 -22.67 13.06 -34.81
N VAL A 645 -21.84 12.09 -34.46
CA VAL A 645 -21.10 11.25 -35.39
C VAL A 645 -21.39 9.78 -35.11
N LEU A 646 -21.50 8.97 -36.16
CA LEU A 646 -21.59 7.53 -36.02
C LEU A 646 -20.19 6.97 -35.68
N ALA A 647 -20.08 6.25 -34.57
CA ALA A 647 -18.81 5.76 -34.04
C ALA A 647 -18.69 4.23 -34.01
N GLY A 648 -19.81 3.51 -34.15
CA GLY A 648 -19.85 2.05 -34.09
C GLY A 648 -20.66 1.44 -35.23
N ARG A 649 -20.70 0.10 -35.27
CA ARG A 649 -21.55 -0.64 -36.21
C ARG A 649 -22.87 -0.99 -35.52
N ALA A 650 -23.98 -0.75 -36.22
CA ALA A 650 -25.32 -1.08 -35.71
C ALA A 650 -25.65 -2.59 -35.72
N ALA A 651 -24.79 -3.42 -36.32
CA ALA A 651 -25.02 -4.84 -36.49
C ALA A 651 -25.18 -5.55 -35.12
N GLY A 652 -26.28 -6.28 -34.95
CA GLY A 652 -26.58 -7.03 -33.72
C GLY A 652 -27.22 -6.21 -32.59
N LEU A 653 -27.46 -4.91 -32.77
CA LEU A 653 -28.13 -4.06 -31.78
C LEU A 653 -29.65 -3.99 -32.04
N ALA A 654 -30.44 -4.17 -30.98
CA ALA A 654 -31.89 -3.99 -31.04
C ALA A 654 -32.23 -2.49 -30.99
N LEU A 655 -32.31 -1.85 -32.16
CA LEU A 655 -32.64 -0.43 -32.31
C LEU A 655 -34.14 -0.23 -32.58
N ASP A 656 -34.75 0.78 -31.94
CA ASP A 656 -36.11 1.23 -32.25
C ASP A 656 -36.18 2.03 -33.58
N GLY A 657 -37.40 2.40 -34.02
CA GLY A 657 -37.58 3.10 -35.28
C GLY A 657 -36.93 4.49 -35.34
N ALA A 658 -36.91 5.22 -34.22
CA ALA A 658 -36.29 6.53 -34.14
C ALA A 658 -34.75 6.41 -34.10
N GLU A 659 -34.24 5.44 -33.35
CA GLU A 659 -32.82 5.12 -33.28
C GLU A 659 -32.25 4.67 -34.62
N ARG A 660 -32.97 3.82 -35.37
CA ARG A 660 -32.57 3.42 -36.74
C ARG A 660 -32.49 4.63 -37.65
N ARG A 661 -33.48 5.52 -37.59
CA ARG A 661 -33.48 6.73 -38.41
C ARG A 661 -32.29 7.64 -38.10
N ILE A 662 -31.95 7.80 -36.83
CA ILE A 662 -30.75 8.55 -36.40
C ILE A 662 -29.48 7.90 -36.96
N VAL A 663 -29.34 6.58 -36.81
CA VAL A 663 -28.17 5.83 -37.29
C VAL A 663 -28.03 5.92 -38.82
N GLU A 664 -29.12 5.78 -39.57
CA GLU A 664 -29.13 5.96 -41.03
C GLU A 664 -28.61 7.36 -41.41
N LEU A 665 -29.18 8.40 -40.81
CA LEU A 665 -28.80 9.79 -41.11
C LEU A 665 -27.34 10.10 -40.74
N LEU A 666 -26.83 9.52 -39.65
CA LEU A 666 -25.45 9.69 -39.20
C LEU A 666 -24.46 8.82 -39.97
N SER A 667 -24.92 7.75 -40.64
CA SER A 667 -24.10 6.94 -41.54
C SER A 667 -23.79 7.67 -42.85
N GLU A 668 -24.65 8.62 -43.26
CA GLU A 668 -24.43 9.47 -44.43
C GLU A 668 -23.39 10.56 -44.16
N ARG A 669 -23.55 11.28 -43.04
CA ARG A 669 -22.62 12.34 -42.58
C ARG A 669 -22.89 12.73 -41.12
N PRO A 670 -21.92 13.33 -40.43
CA PRO A 670 -22.15 14.05 -39.19
C PRO A 670 -23.21 15.13 -39.34
N ARG A 671 -24.04 15.32 -38.31
CA ARG A 671 -25.09 16.35 -38.29
C ARG A 671 -25.20 17.03 -36.93
N SER A 672 -25.49 18.34 -36.93
CA SER A 672 -25.84 19.10 -35.73
C SER A 672 -27.13 18.56 -35.10
N ARG A 673 -27.32 18.80 -33.79
CA ARG A 673 -28.55 18.43 -33.08
C ARG A 673 -29.78 19.01 -33.78
N SER A 674 -29.71 20.27 -34.19
CA SER A 674 -30.79 20.96 -34.89
C SER A 674 -31.11 20.30 -36.23
N ALA A 675 -30.10 20.01 -37.05
CA ALA A 675 -30.29 19.37 -38.34
C ALA A 675 -30.83 17.92 -38.20
N LEU A 676 -30.28 17.16 -37.26
CA LEU A 676 -30.68 15.78 -37.00
C LEU A 676 -32.12 15.70 -36.46
N ALA A 677 -32.51 16.61 -35.56
CA ALA A 677 -33.87 16.70 -35.05
C ALA A 677 -34.89 17.06 -36.14
N ARG A 678 -34.56 18.03 -37.02
CA ARG A 678 -35.39 18.37 -38.20
C ARG A 678 -35.54 17.16 -39.12
N ALA A 679 -34.45 16.45 -39.42
CA ALA A 679 -34.46 15.27 -40.28
C ALA A 679 -35.21 14.05 -39.67
N CYS A 680 -35.29 13.98 -38.34
CA CYS A 680 -36.07 12.97 -37.61
C CYS A 680 -37.53 13.39 -37.36
N GLY A 681 -37.96 14.57 -37.83
CA GLY A 681 -39.32 15.07 -37.63
C GLY A 681 -39.65 15.42 -36.17
N CYS A 682 -38.65 15.72 -35.34
CA CYS A 682 -38.87 16.15 -33.96
C CYS A 682 -39.44 17.57 -33.95
N ALA A 683 -40.41 17.84 -33.05
CA ALA A 683 -41.00 19.18 -32.88
C ALA A 683 -39.99 20.23 -32.35
N GLY A 684 -38.84 19.78 -31.84
CA GLY A 684 -37.72 20.64 -31.49
C GLY A 684 -36.45 19.83 -31.21
N PRO A 685 -35.27 20.47 -31.24
CA PRO A 685 -33.98 19.79 -31.05
C PRO A 685 -33.84 19.11 -29.68
N GLN A 686 -34.49 19.64 -28.65
CA GLN A 686 -34.43 19.14 -27.26
C GLN A 686 -35.11 17.77 -27.11
N LEU A 687 -35.99 17.40 -28.05
CA LEU A 687 -36.75 16.15 -28.03
C LEU A 687 -35.99 14.99 -28.71
N LEU A 688 -34.85 15.28 -29.33
CA LEU A 688 -34.01 14.27 -29.98
C LEU A 688 -33.37 13.37 -28.92
N ARG A 689 -33.72 12.09 -28.92
CA ARG A 689 -33.23 11.10 -27.95
C ARG A 689 -32.03 10.33 -28.51
N VAL A 690 -30.84 10.75 -28.12
CA VAL A 690 -29.56 10.10 -28.50
C VAL A 690 -28.88 9.37 -27.33
N GLY A 691 -29.34 9.60 -26.09
CA GLY A 691 -28.62 9.15 -24.89
C GLY A 691 -28.37 7.64 -24.81
N ARG A 692 -29.31 6.80 -25.29
CA ARG A 692 -29.08 5.34 -25.33
C ARG A 692 -28.03 4.96 -26.36
N LEU A 693 -28.06 5.58 -27.55
CA LEU A 693 -27.09 5.38 -28.61
C LEU A 693 -25.68 5.84 -28.20
N GLU A 694 -25.59 6.95 -27.47
CA GLU A 694 -24.34 7.42 -26.84
C GLU A 694 -23.85 6.43 -25.77
N GLY A 695 -24.75 5.97 -24.89
CA GLY A 695 -24.42 5.04 -23.80
C GLY A 695 -23.92 3.67 -24.26
N ILE A 696 -24.38 3.19 -25.43
CA ILE A 696 -23.86 1.96 -26.06
C ILE A 696 -22.70 2.21 -27.04
N GLY A 697 -22.22 3.45 -27.15
CA GLY A 697 -21.07 3.82 -27.98
C GLY A 697 -21.32 3.80 -29.50
N LEU A 698 -22.58 3.68 -29.95
CA LEU A 698 -22.92 3.68 -31.37
C LEU A 698 -22.83 5.09 -31.97
N VAL A 699 -23.19 6.10 -31.18
CA VAL A 699 -23.11 7.53 -31.55
C VAL A 699 -22.17 8.24 -30.59
N ARG A 700 -21.34 9.15 -31.09
CA ARG A 700 -20.53 10.06 -30.27
C ARG A 700 -20.96 11.50 -30.52
N ARG A 701 -20.84 12.31 -29.48
CA ARG A 701 -21.01 13.76 -29.57
C ARG A 701 -19.74 14.42 -30.11
N ALA A 702 -19.90 15.43 -30.93
CA ALA A 702 -18.87 16.34 -31.39
C ALA A 702 -19.26 17.78 -31.01
N GLY A 703 -18.27 18.64 -30.80
CA GLY A 703 -18.50 20.00 -30.30
C GLY A 703 -17.19 20.71 -30.02
N VAL A 704 -17.27 21.94 -29.49
CA VAL A 704 -16.07 22.71 -29.13
C VAL A 704 -15.28 22.01 -28.03
N THR A 705 -13.99 21.85 -28.26
CA THR A 705 -13.02 21.23 -27.35
C THR A 705 -11.78 22.10 -27.15
N PRO A 706 -10.94 21.83 -26.13
CA PRO A 706 -9.61 22.43 -26.04
C PRO A 706 -8.77 22.24 -27.31
N THR A 707 -8.90 21.11 -28.00
CA THR A 707 -8.22 20.89 -29.28
C THR A 707 -8.63 21.93 -30.32
N ASP A 708 -9.92 22.30 -30.40
CA ASP A 708 -10.39 23.36 -31.31
C ASP A 708 -9.81 24.73 -30.90
N ALA A 709 -9.73 25.02 -29.60
CA ALA A 709 -9.10 26.24 -29.10
C ALA A 709 -7.62 26.34 -29.52
N LEU A 710 -6.87 25.24 -29.43
CA LEU A 710 -5.46 25.21 -29.88
C LEU A 710 -5.30 25.44 -31.39
N HIS A 711 -6.26 25.02 -32.21
CA HIS A 711 -6.28 25.34 -33.64
C HIS A 711 -6.46 26.84 -33.89
N VAL A 712 -7.43 27.46 -33.20
CA VAL A 712 -7.66 28.91 -33.31
C VAL A 712 -6.46 29.74 -32.84
N LEU A 713 -5.76 29.28 -31.80
CA LEU A 713 -4.54 29.92 -31.30
C LEU A 713 -3.30 29.65 -32.18
N GLY A 714 -3.40 28.72 -33.14
CA GLY A 714 -2.31 28.33 -34.02
C GLY A 714 -1.22 27.49 -33.36
N GLU A 715 -1.46 27.00 -32.14
CA GLU A 715 -0.55 26.13 -31.36
C GLU A 715 -0.65 24.66 -31.81
N TYR A 716 -1.73 24.27 -32.48
CA TYR A 716 -1.92 22.95 -33.08
C TYR A 716 -2.60 23.08 -34.46
N ARG A 717 -2.12 22.37 -35.49
CA ARG A 717 -2.53 22.60 -36.89
C ARG A 717 -2.80 21.32 -37.69
N ALA A 718 -3.10 20.21 -37.00
CA ALA A 718 -3.24 18.91 -37.66
C ALA A 718 -4.59 18.73 -38.38
N PHE A 719 -5.63 19.46 -37.99
CA PHE A 719 -6.98 19.32 -38.51
C PHE A 719 -7.54 20.65 -39.06
N ASP A 720 -8.86 20.68 -39.26
CA ASP A 720 -9.57 21.78 -39.91
C ASP A 720 -9.65 23.05 -39.03
N GLU A 721 -8.74 24.00 -39.27
CA GLU A 721 -8.67 25.27 -38.52
C GLU A 721 -9.93 26.13 -38.71
N GLU A 722 -10.54 26.13 -39.90
CA GLU A 722 -11.71 26.95 -40.20
C GLU A 722 -12.96 26.45 -39.45
N ALA A 723 -13.14 25.13 -39.37
CA ALA A 723 -14.20 24.54 -38.57
C ALA A 723 -14.01 24.82 -37.07
N ALA A 724 -12.77 24.73 -36.57
CA ALA A 724 -12.45 25.10 -35.20
C ALA A 724 -12.83 26.56 -34.91
N ARG A 725 -12.45 27.48 -35.80
CA ARG A 725 -12.74 28.91 -35.69
C ARG A 725 -14.25 29.20 -35.74
N ALA A 726 -14.99 28.51 -36.61
CA ALA A 726 -16.45 28.64 -36.67
C ALA A 726 -17.11 28.15 -35.36
N GLY A 727 -16.70 26.99 -34.84
CA GLY A 727 -17.18 26.47 -33.56
C GLY A 727 -16.86 27.39 -32.38
N LEU A 728 -15.62 27.90 -32.31
CA LEU A 728 -15.20 28.87 -31.29
C LEU A 728 -15.95 30.20 -31.44
N GLY A 729 -16.24 30.65 -32.66
CA GLY A 729 -17.07 31.83 -32.92
C GLY A 729 -18.47 31.69 -32.34
N LEU A 730 -19.09 30.51 -32.49
CA LEU A 730 -20.37 30.21 -31.85
C LEU A 730 -20.27 30.27 -30.32
N LEU A 731 -19.22 29.70 -29.73
CA LEU A 731 -18.99 29.82 -28.29
C LEU A 731 -18.78 31.28 -27.86
N ALA A 732 -18.03 32.05 -28.66
CA ALA A 732 -17.68 33.44 -28.38
C ALA A 732 -18.92 34.35 -28.30
N GLY A 733 -19.95 34.07 -29.11
CA GLY A 733 -21.25 34.74 -29.03
C GLY A 733 -21.93 34.61 -27.66
N PHE A 734 -21.74 33.48 -26.95
CA PHE A 734 -22.25 33.31 -25.57
C PHE A 734 -21.36 33.98 -24.52
N LEU A 735 -20.06 34.10 -24.80
CA LEU A 735 -19.08 34.67 -23.88
C LEU A 735 -18.96 36.20 -23.99
N ASP A 736 -19.56 36.80 -25.02
CA ASP A 736 -19.49 38.23 -25.36
C ASP A 736 -18.04 38.67 -25.62
N CYS A 737 -17.35 37.93 -26.49
CA CYS A 737 -15.97 38.20 -26.89
C CYS A 737 -15.66 37.69 -28.32
N PRO A 738 -14.50 38.07 -28.90
CA PRO A 738 -14.00 37.45 -30.15
C PRO A 738 -13.64 35.97 -29.98
N ALA A 739 -13.56 35.23 -31.09
CA ALA A 739 -13.26 33.79 -31.10
C ALA A 739 -11.86 33.47 -30.54
N GLU A 740 -10.87 34.30 -30.82
CA GLU A 740 -9.51 34.17 -30.29
C GLU A 740 -9.50 34.35 -28.76
N GLN A 741 -10.31 35.29 -28.25
CA GLN A 741 -10.46 35.49 -26.81
C GLN A 741 -11.21 34.31 -26.16
N ALA A 742 -12.22 33.75 -26.83
CA ALA A 742 -12.89 32.55 -26.37
C ALA A 742 -11.91 31.36 -26.30
N ALA A 743 -11.02 31.22 -27.27
CA ALA A 743 -9.99 30.18 -27.28
C ALA A 743 -9.00 30.35 -26.11
N LEU A 744 -8.58 31.58 -25.80
CA LEU A 744 -7.76 31.88 -24.61
C LEU A 744 -8.49 31.54 -23.30
N ILE A 745 -9.79 31.86 -23.19
CA ILE A 745 -10.60 31.52 -22.01
C ILE A 745 -10.65 29.99 -21.81
N VAL A 746 -10.85 29.24 -22.90
CA VAL A 746 -10.82 27.77 -22.85
C VAL A 746 -9.45 27.26 -22.41
N LYS A 747 -8.37 27.79 -22.99
CA LYS A 747 -6.99 27.41 -22.64
C LYS A 747 -6.69 27.67 -21.15
N HIS A 748 -6.99 28.87 -20.65
CA HIS A 748 -6.77 29.21 -19.24
C HIS A 748 -7.59 28.33 -18.29
N GLU A 749 -8.83 27.96 -18.63
CA GLU A 749 -9.60 27.05 -17.80
C GLU A 749 -9.00 25.63 -17.77
N VAL A 750 -8.42 25.14 -18.88
CA VAL A 750 -7.67 23.87 -18.88
C VAL A 750 -6.46 23.97 -17.96
N GLU A 751 -5.66 25.04 -18.09
CA GLU A 751 -4.47 25.29 -17.27
C GLU A 751 -4.81 25.36 -15.77
N ARG A 752 -5.93 26.02 -15.43
CA ARG A 752 -6.44 26.14 -14.06
C ARG A 752 -6.85 24.78 -13.48
N GLN A 753 -7.61 23.98 -14.23
CA GLN A 753 -8.01 22.65 -13.78
C GLN A 753 -6.82 21.69 -13.66
N LEU A 754 -5.83 21.82 -14.54
CA LEU A 754 -4.59 21.07 -14.48
C LEU A 754 -3.78 21.42 -13.23
N ALA A 755 -3.64 22.72 -12.92
CA ALA A 755 -2.99 23.19 -11.71
C ALA A 755 -3.68 22.64 -10.45
N LEU A 756 -5.01 22.67 -10.40
CA LEU A 756 -5.78 22.07 -9.30
C LEU A 756 -5.53 20.55 -9.17
N ALA A 757 -5.49 19.83 -10.28
CA ALA A 757 -5.24 18.39 -10.28
C ALA A 757 -3.84 18.04 -9.72
N VAL A 758 -2.83 18.82 -10.12
CA VAL A 758 -1.45 18.69 -9.62
C VAL A 758 -1.36 19.00 -8.13
N ALA A 759 -1.92 20.13 -7.68
CA ALA A 759 -1.91 20.52 -6.27
C ALA A 759 -2.66 19.49 -5.39
N ARG A 760 -3.80 18.99 -5.86
CA ARG A 760 -4.53 17.90 -5.19
C ARG A 760 -3.66 16.65 -5.01
N ARG A 761 -2.87 16.30 -6.03
CA ARG A 761 -2.03 15.10 -5.99
C ARG A 761 -0.94 15.21 -4.94
N GLU A 762 -0.29 16.36 -4.84
CA GLU A 762 0.74 16.60 -3.81
C GLU A 762 0.16 16.59 -2.41
N LEU A 763 -0.98 17.28 -2.18
CA LEU A 763 -1.63 17.30 -0.86
C LEU A 763 -2.13 15.92 -0.41
N SER A 764 -2.55 15.08 -1.36
CA SER A 764 -3.02 13.71 -1.05
C SER A 764 -1.89 12.77 -0.63
N ALA A 765 -0.63 13.12 -0.89
CA ALA A 765 0.52 12.29 -0.55
C ALA A 765 0.93 12.40 0.94
N ASP A 766 0.44 13.41 1.65
CA ASP A 766 0.79 13.71 3.05
C ASP A 766 -0.31 13.32 4.06
N ASP A 767 -1.13 12.31 3.76
CA ASP A 767 -2.26 11.83 4.59
C ASP A 767 -3.32 12.90 4.92
N LEU A 768 -3.31 14.07 4.26
CA LEU A 768 -4.34 15.09 4.37
C LEU A 768 -5.56 14.68 3.53
N PRO A 769 -6.74 14.41 4.12
CA PRO A 769 -7.89 13.98 3.35
C PRO A 769 -8.53 15.16 2.63
N PHE A 770 -8.04 15.45 1.41
CA PHE A 770 -8.48 16.56 0.55
C PHE A 770 -10.01 16.60 0.34
N GLU A 771 -10.67 15.44 0.22
CA GLU A 771 -12.14 15.37 0.01
C GLU A 771 -12.96 15.63 1.28
N ARG A 772 -12.35 15.67 2.47
CA ARG A 772 -13.07 15.87 3.73
C ARG A 772 -13.17 17.34 4.15
N PHE A 773 -12.49 18.24 3.44
CA PHE A 773 -12.42 19.66 3.81
C PHE A 773 -12.73 20.55 2.60
N GLU A 774 -14.01 20.92 2.44
CA GLU A 774 -14.45 21.89 1.41
C GLU A 774 -13.66 23.22 1.49
N ASP A 775 -13.26 23.60 2.71
CA ASP A 775 -12.47 24.81 2.98
C ASP A 775 -11.08 24.79 2.31
N VAL A 776 -10.43 23.62 2.22
CA VAL A 776 -9.11 23.48 1.57
C VAL A 776 -9.23 23.71 0.07
N ARG A 777 -10.30 23.20 -0.55
CA ARG A 777 -10.57 23.43 -1.98
C ARG A 777 -10.81 24.91 -2.26
N ALA A 778 -11.62 25.59 -1.44
CA ALA A 778 -11.91 27.01 -1.61
C ALA A 778 -10.65 27.88 -1.45
N LEU A 779 -9.79 27.57 -0.49
CA LEU A 779 -8.50 28.26 -0.31
C LEU A 779 -7.55 28.04 -1.50
N LEU A 780 -7.50 26.83 -2.04
CA LEU A 780 -6.67 26.51 -3.21
C LEU A 780 -7.17 27.21 -4.48
N GLU A 781 -8.48 27.16 -4.74
CA GLU A 781 -9.10 27.91 -5.85
C GLU A 781 -8.75 29.41 -5.73
N ARG A 782 -8.86 29.99 -4.54
CA ARG A 782 -8.48 31.39 -4.27
C ARG A 782 -6.99 31.68 -4.50
N ALA A 783 -6.11 30.75 -4.14
CA ALA A 783 -4.66 30.88 -4.30
C ALA A 783 -4.22 30.83 -5.77
N LEU A 784 -4.90 30.03 -6.59
CA LEU A 784 -4.64 29.92 -8.02
C LEU A 784 -5.26 31.08 -8.82
N ASP A 785 -6.46 31.54 -8.45
CA ASP A 785 -7.16 32.63 -9.13
C ASP A 785 -6.55 34.01 -8.84
N GLY A 786 -5.93 34.21 -7.67
CA GLY A 786 -5.40 35.51 -7.21
C GLY A 786 -4.08 35.99 -7.84
N GLN A 787 -3.57 35.29 -8.85
CA GLN A 787 -2.28 35.58 -9.51
C GLN A 787 -2.41 36.62 -10.64
N GLU A 788 -3.58 36.77 -11.28
CA GLU A 788 -3.76 37.62 -12.47
C GLU A 788 -4.29 39.03 -12.18
N ASP A 789 -4.84 39.28 -10.99
CA ASP A 789 -5.35 40.61 -10.63
C ASP A 789 -4.20 41.57 -10.27
N ALA A 790 -4.08 42.64 -11.06
CA ALA A 790 -3.27 43.81 -10.72
C ALA A 790 -3.72 44.38 -9.36
N PRO A 791 -2.80 44.90 -8.52
CA PRO A 791 -3.18 45.48 -7.24
C PRO A 791 -4.14 46.66 -7.45
N SER A 792 -5.42 46.44 -7.22
CA SER A 792 -6.43 47.49 -7.14
C SER A 792 -6.59 47.92 -5.67
N ALA A 793 -6.94 49.19 -5.45
CA ALA A 793 -7.25 49.70 -4.11
C ALA A 793 -8.49 49.04 -3.47
N GLU A 794 -9.26 48.28 -4.25
CA GLU A 794 -10.48 47.54 -3.85
C GLU A 794 -10.27 46.02 -3.84
N GLY A 795 -9.03 45.53 -3.99
CA GLY A 795 -8.70 44.11 -4.00
C GLY A 795 -8.91 43.43 -2.64
N PRO A 796 -8.92 42.08 -2.59
CA PRO A 796 -9.07 41.36 -1.33
C PRO A 796 -7.96 41.73 -0.32
N PRO A 797 -8.25 41.73 1.00
CA PRO A 797 -7.33 42.21 2.03
C PRO A 797 -6.07 41.35 2.20
N PHE A 798 -5.99 40.17 1.58
CA PHE A 798 -4.82 39.30 1.57
C PHE A 798 -4.72 38.54 0.23
N ARG A 799 -3.50 38.09 -0.10
CA ARG A 799 -3.20 37.27 -1.28
C ARG A 799 -2.59 35.95 -0.83
N LEU A 800 -3.11 34.83 -1.34
CA LEU A 800 -2.53 33.50 -1.15
C LEU A 800 -1.70 33.17 -2.39
N ARG A 801 -0.50 32.59 -2.20
CA ARG A 801 0.35 32.10 -3.27
C ARG A 801 0.71 30.65 -3.01
N TRP A 802 0.69 29.85 -4.06
CA TRP A 802 1.15 28.47 -4.06
C TRP A 802 2.57 28.42 -4.64
N GLU A 803 3.48 27.70 -4.00
CA GLU A 803 4.84 27.45 -4.48
C GLU A 803 5.10 25.94 -4.48
N GLN A 804 5.19 25.37 -5.68
CA GLN A 804 5.40 23.94 -5.88
C GLN A 804 6.90 23.64 -6.04
N VAL A 805 7.47 22.89 -5.10
CA VAL A 805 8.91 22.56 -5.07
C VAL A 805 9.31 21.58 -6.17
N ARG A 806 8.53 20.51 -6.39
CA ARG A 806 8.87 19.51 -7.41
C ARG A 806 8.53 20.03 -8.82
N PRO A 807 9.43 19.87 -9.81
CA PRO A 807 9.10 20.18 -11.19
C PRO A 807 7.99 19.27 -11.70
N VAL A 808 7.27 19.76 -12.71
CA VAL A 808 6.20 19.01 -13.37
C VAL A 808 6.63 18.68 -14.79
N VAL A 809 6.78 17.38 -15.06
CA VAL A 809 7.08 16.83 -16.37
C VAL A 809 5.77 16.57 -17.11
N GLY A 810 5.53 17.25 -18.23
CA GLY A 810 4.35 17.03 -19.06
C GLY A 810 4.65 16.13 -20.23
N ILE A 811 3.80 15.13 -20.42
CA ILE A 811 3.84 14.19 -21.53
C ILE A 811 2.45 14.06 -22.17
N GLY A 812 2.41 13.50 -23.38
CA GLY A 812 1.25 13.52 -24.24
C GLY A 812 1.25 14.74 -25.17
N ALA A 813 0.57 14.60 -26.31
CA ALA A 813 0.55 15.61 -27.37
C ALA A 813 0.14 17.03 -26.91
N PRO A 814 -0.92 17.22 -26.09
CA PRO A 814 -1.33 18.55 -25.63
C PRO A 814 -0.48 19.12 -24.47
N ALA A 815 0.51 18.39 -23.94
CA ALA A 815 1.26 18.84 -22.76
C ALA A 815 1.97 20.18 -22.97
N ALA A 816 2.61 20.36 -24.13
CA ALA A 816 3.33 21.60 -24.44
C ALA A 816 2.43 22.84 -24.39
N ALA A 817 1.17 22.71 -24.80
CA ALA A 817 0.23 23.82 -24.89
C ALA A 817 -0.30 24.27 -23.51
N PHE A 818 -0.56 23.32 -22.61
CA PHE A 818 -1.22 23.61 -21.32
C PHE A 818 -0.29 23.61 -20.12
N LEU A 819 0.78 22.82 -20.10
CA LEU A 819 1.56 22.63 -18.88
C LEU A 819 2.26 23.90 -18.41
N THR A 820 2.77 24.70 -19.35
CA THR A 820 3.51 25.93 -19.03
C THR A 820 2.64 26.94 -18.27
N GLY A 821 1.38 27.12 -18.68
CA GLY A 821 0.45 28.01 -17.98
C GLY A 821 0.04 27.44 -16.61
N ALA A 822 -0.22 26.13 -16.54
CA ALA A 822 -0.55 25.47 -15.28
C ALA A 822 0.59 25.57 -14.25
N CYS A 823 1.84 25.37 -14.66
CA CYS A 823 3.01 25.49 -13.77
C CYS A 823 3.26 26.92 -13.31
N ARG A 824 2.90 27.93 -14.14
CA ARG A 824 2.94 29.33 -13.74
C ARG A 824 2.00 29.61 -12.57
N LEU A 825 0.77 29.07 -12.61
CA LEU A 825 -0.19 29.17 -11.50
C LEU A 825 0.32 28.49 -10.22
N LEU A 826 1.10 27.41 -10.38
CA LEU A 826 1.70 26.65 -9.28
C LEU A 826 3.06 27.20 -8.80
N GLY A 827 3.60 28.25 -9.42
CA GLY A 827 4.91 28.77 -9.08
C GLY A 827 6.04 27.74 -9.23
N THR A 828 6.00 26.90 -10.27
CA THR A 828 6.99 25.83 -10.51
C THR A 828 7.46 25.73 -11.96
N THR A 829 8.39 24.82 -12.21
CA THR A 829 9.00 24.60 -13.53
C THR A 829 8.23 23.53 -14.31
N ALA A 830 7.76 23.92 -15.50
CA ALA A 830 7.25 23.00 -16.51
C ALA A 830 8.42 22.38 -17.31
N VAL A 831 8.42 21.07 -17.46
CA VAL A 831 9.40 20.34 -18.28
C VAL A 831 8.64 19.51 -19.32
N VAL A 832 8.76 19.84 -20.59
CA VAL A 832 8.13 19.09 -21.69
C VAL A 832 9.22 18.63 -22.66
N PRO A 833 9.53 17.33 -22.73
CA PRO A 833 10.56 16.84 -23.65
C PRO A 833 10.07 16.93 -25.12
N PRO A 834 10.97 17.02 -26.11
CA PRO A 834 10.60 17.10 -27.53
C PRO A 834 9.70 15.95 -28.03
N ASP A 835 9.92 14.74 -27.51
CA ASP A 835 9.17 13.53 -27.85
C ASP A 835 8.09 13.17 -26.81
N ALA A 836 7.56 14.20 -26.12
CA ALA A 836 6.46 14.05 -25.16
C ALA A 836 5.24 13.32 -25.74
N ASP A 837 4.99 13.44 -27.05
CA ASP A 837 3.84 12.90 -27.77
C ASP A 837 3.81 11.35 -27.87
N VAL A 838 4.95 10.71 -27.65
CA VAL A 838 5.14 9.24 -27.68
C VAL A 838 5.85 8.71 -26.43
N ALA A 839 5.83 9.47 -25.34
CA ALA A 839 6.53 9.13 -24.10
C ALA A 839 6.06 7.79 -23.50
N ASN A 840 4.78 7.47 -23.60
CA ASN A 840 4.21 6.16 -23.28
C ASN A 840 4.95 5.00 -23.97
N ALA A 841 5.11 5.06 -25.28
CA ALA A 841 5.80 4.04 -26.06
C ALA A 841 7.30 4.02 -25.76
N VAL A 842 7.94 5.18 -25.52
CA VAL A 842 9.33 5.25 -25.02
C VAL A 842 9.45 4.55 -23.67
N GLY A 843 8.50 4.78 -22.77
CA GLY A 843 8.43 4.10 -21.48
C GLY A 843 8.30 2.59 -21.63
N ALA A 844 7.43 2.11 -22.52
CA ALA A 844 7.33 0.69 -22.84
C ALA A 844 8.64 0.11 -23.39
N ALA A 845 9.28 0.81 -24.34
CA ALA A 845 10.54 0.39 -24.94
C ALA A 845 11.69 0.29 -23.93
N THR A 846 11.70 1.13 -22.90
CA THR A 846 12.85 1.29 -21.97
C THR A 846 12.60 0.74 -20.57
N ALA A 847 11.39 0.27 -20.29
CA ALA A 847 11.04 -0.33 -19.01
C ALA A 847 11.84 -1.61 -18.76
N ARG A 848 12.02 -1.92 -17.47
CA ARG A 848 12.87 -3.02 -16.99
C ARG A 848 12.03 -4.05 -16.25
N VAL A 849 12.52 -5.29 -16.22
CA VAL A 849 11.92 -6.33 -15.38
C VAL A 849 12.24 -5.98 -13.94
N VAL A 850 11.22 -5.64 -13.15
CA VAL A 850 11.37 -5.29 -11.73
C VAL A 850 10.57 -6.29 -10.91
N VAL A 851 11.26 -7.06 -10.09
CA VAL A 851 10.62 -8.03 -9.18
C VAL A 851 10.94 -7.66 -7.74
N CYS A 852 9.93 -7.81 -6.88
CA CYS A 852 10.04 -7.61 -5.45
C CYS A 852 9.32 -8.74 -4.74
N GLU A 853 9.98 -9.31 -3.73
CA GLU A 853 9.43 -10.33 -2.84
C GLU A 853 9.71 -9.95 -1.39
N ARG A 854 8.81 -10.35 -0.50
CA ARG A 854 8.93 -10.09 0.93
C ARG A 854 8.68 -11.36 1.70
N VAL A 855 9.47 -11.57 2.74
CA VAL A 855 9.19 -12.58 3.78
C VAL A 855 9.22 -11.91 5.14
N ARG A 856 8.53 -12.51 6.10
CA ARG A 856 8.39 -11.96 7.44
C ARG A 856 8.77 -12.99 8.48
N VAL A 857 9.59 -12.59 9.43
CA VAL A 857 9.88 -13.36 10.64
C VAL A 857 9.13 -12.72 11.80
N ARG A 858 8.35 -13.51 12.54
CA ARG A 858 7.64 -13.03 13.73
C ARG A 858 7.92 -13.96 14.92
N PRO A 859 7.93 -13.46 16.16
CA PRO A 859 7.93 -14.35 17.32
C PRO A 859 6.73 -15.31 17.27
N ALA A 860 6.94 -16.57 17.63
CA ALA A 860 5.85 -17.54 17.78
C ALA A 860 5.16 -17.39 19.15
N GLU A 861 3.95 -17.94 19.29
CA GLU A 861 3.17 -17.87 20.55
C GLU A 861 3.85 -18.62 21.71
N PHE A 862 4.59 -19.70 21.43
CA PHE A 862 5.24 -20.56 22.43
C PHE A 862 6.77 -20.47 22.43
N GLY A 863 7.32 -19.29 22.11
CA GLY A 863 8.77 -19.09 21.95
C GLY A 863 9.29 -19.55 20.58
N GLY A 864 10.47 -19.06 20.20
CA GLY A 864 10.98 -19.22 18.84
C GLY A 864 10.37 -18.22 17.85
N TYR A 865 10.55 -18.48 16.55
CA TYR A 865 10.28 -17.55 15.46
C TYR A 865 9.68 -18.26 14.26
N VAL A 866 8.67 -17.65 13.65
CA VAL A 866 7.99 -18.18 12.45
C VAL A 866 8.36 -17.33 11.25
N LEU A 867 8.88 -17.97 10.21
CA LEU A 867 9.10 -17.39 8.90
C LEU A 867 7.85 -17.62 8.04
N TYR A 868 7.31 -16.53 7.50
CA TYR A 868 6.24 -16.52 6.51
C TYR A 868 6.79 -16.05 5.16
N GLY A 869 6.54 -16.82 4.10
CA GLY A 869 6.94 -16.44 2.75
C GLY A 869 6.06 -17.07 1.66
N PRO A 870 6.39 -16.81 0.38
CA PRO A 870 5.63 -17.31 -0.77
C PRO A 870 5.49 -18.83 -0.80
N ASP A 871 6.53 -19.54 -0.35
CA ASP A 871 6.56 -21.01 -0.32
C ASP A 871 6.02 -21.58 1.01
N GLY A 872 5.33 -20.77 1.84
CA GLY A 872 4.65 -21.20 3.07
C GLY A 872 5.29 -20.75 4.38
N ARG A 873 5.03 -21.53 5.42
CA ARG A 873 5.36 -21.26 6.84
C ARG A 873 6.43 -22.22 7.34
N GLU A 874 7.39 -21.72 8.12
CA GLU A 874 8.45 -22.54 8.74
C GLU A 874 8.80 -22.00 10.14
N ASP A 875 8.99 -22.91 11.10
CA ASP A 875 9.28 -22.59 12.50
C ASP A 875 10.77 -22.74 12.82
N PHE A 876 11.31 -21.82 13.62
CA PHE A 876 12.71 -21.74 14.01
C PHE A 876 12.84 -21.53 15.52
N ALA A 877 13.80 -22.20 16.16
CA ALA A 877 14.05 -22.01 17.59
C ALA A 877 14.78 -20.69 17.91
N ARG A 878 15.64 -20.20 16.99
CA ARG A 878 16.50 -19.03 17.22
C ARG A 878 16.35 -17.97 16.13
N LEU A 879 16.40 -16.69 16.53
CA LEU A 879 16.26 -15.55 15.62
C LEU A 879 17.32 -15.49 14.52
N PRO A 880 18.63 -15.70 14.79
CA PRO A 880 19.65 -15.64 13.75
C PRO A 880 19.45 -16.68 12.64
N ASP A 881 18.92 -17.85 12.99
CA ASP A 881 18.60 -18.92 12.04
C ASP A 881 17.41 -18.50 11.17
N ALA A 882 16.35 -17.97 11.79
CA ALA A 882 15.16 -17.48 11.09
C ALA A 882 15.48 -16.32 10.13
N GLU A 883 16.29 -15.34 10.56
CA GLU A 883 16.73 -14.23 9.70
C GLU A 883 17.60 -14.71 8.54
N SER A 884 18.51 -15.66 8.79
CA SER A 884 19.38 -16.21 7.75
C SER A 884 18.58 -17.01 6.73
N ALA A 885 17.60 -17.79 7.18
CA ALA A 885 16.65 -18.48 6.31
C ALA A 885 15.78 -17.48 5.52
N ALA A 886 15.31 -16.41 6.16
CA ALA A 886 14.52 -15.35 5.52
C ALA A 886 15.28 -14.70 4.36
N ARG A 887 16.56 -14.32 4.58
CA ARG A 887 17.40 -13.74 3.53
C ARG A 887 17.61 -14.68 2.35
N ARG A 888 17.93 -15.96 2.60
CA ARG A 888 18.06 -16.97 1.54
C ARG A 888 16.76 -17.14 0.75
N ARG A 889 15.64 -17.33 1.45
CA ARG A 889 14.33 -17.55 0.83
C ARG A 889 13.89 -16.39 -0.05
N VAL A 890 14.12 -15.16 0.39
CA VAL A 890 13.87 -13.95 -0.41
C VAL A 890 14.73 -13.92 -1.66
N VAL A 891 16.04 -14.14 -1.53
CA VAL A 891 16.95 -14.13 -2.70
C VAL A 891 16.53 -15.17 -3.72
N ASP A 892 16.22 -16.39 -3.27
CA ASP A 892 15.79 -17.47 -4.17
C ASP A 892 14.42 -17.17 -4.81
N ALA A 893 13.46 -16.66 -4.04
CA ALA A 893 12.15 -16.28 -4.56
C ALA A 893 12.26 -15.15 -5.61
N VAL A 894 13.06 -14.12 -5.33
CA VAL A 894 13.33 -13.02 -6.27
C VAL A 894 13.96 -13.56 -7.55
N ARG A 895 14.99 -14.41 -7.49
CA ARG A 895 15.65 -14.97 -8.67
C ARG A 895 14.73 -15.86 -9.49
N ARG A 896 13.97 -16.77 -8.86
CA ARG A 896 12.97 -17.60 -9.54
C ARG A 896 11.93 -16.73 -10.26
N LYS A 897 11.46 -15.67 -9.60
CA LYS A 897 10.51 -14.74 -10.20
C LYS A 897 11.13 -13.91 -11.33
N ALA A 898 12.35 -13.42 -11.17
CA ALA A 898 13.10 -12.68 -12.19
C ALA A 898 13.26 -13.49 -13.48
N GLN A 899 13.71 -14.74 -13.37
CA GLN A 899 13.82 -15.65 -14.51
C GLN A 899 12.48 -15.89 -15.20
N ARG A 900 11.42 -16.16 -14.42
CA ARG A 900 10.06 -16.33 -14.96
C ARG A 900 9.55 -15.08 -15.67
N PHE A 901 9.84 -13.90 -15.12
CA PHE A 901 9.46 -12.61 -15.70
C PHE A 901 10.31 -12.24 -16.93
N GLY A 902 11.40 -12.97 -17.18
CA GLY A 902 12.22 -12.86 -18.38
C GLY A 902 13.39 -11.90 -18.22
N THR A 903 14.20 -12.03 -17.17
CA THR A 903 15.52 -11.36 -17.06
C THR A 903 16.63 -12.32 -16.63
N ALA A 904 17.85 -12.09 -17.13
CA ALA A 904 19.06 -12.82 -16.73
C ALA A 904 19.74 -12.25 -15.47
N GLU A 905 19.37 -11.04 -15.02
CA GLU A 905 19.99 -10.40 -13.85
C GLU A 905 19.90 -11.32 -12.62
N GLN A 906 20.99 -11.39 -11.84
CA GLN A 906 21.15 -12.26 -10.68
C GLN A 906 21.43 -11.50 -9.39
N GLN A 907 21.80 -10.21 -9.48
CA GLN A 907 22.05 -9.38 -8.33
C GLN A 907 20.73 -8.98 -7.65
N VAL A 908 20.58 -9.39 -6.40
CA VAL A 908 19.42 -9.08 -5.56
C VAL A 908 19.81 -8.07 -4.49
N ARG A 909 19.10 -6.94 -4.43
CA ARG A 909 19.17 -6.00 -3.31
C ARG A 909 18.20 -6.45 -2.23
N VAL A 910 18.71 -6.73 -1.03
CA VAL A 910 17.93 -7.15 0.13
C VAL A 910 17.95 -6.06 1.18
N GLU A 911 16.77 -5.64 1.60
CA GLU A 911 16.55 -4.71 2.69
C GLU A 911 15.92 -5.45 3.87
N VAL A 912 16.52 -5.29 5.04
CA VAL A 912 16.01 -5.88 6.28
C VAL A 912 15.49 -4.76 7.16
N SER A 913 14.20 -4.82 7.49
CA SER A 913 13.57 -3.92 8.43
C SER A 913 13.09 -4.67 9.68
N ARG A 914 13.34 -4.08 10.85
CA ARG A 914 12.92 -4.63 12.14
C ARG A 914 11.91 -3.69 12.76
N LEU A 915 10.70 -4.21 12.95
CA LEU A 915 9.66 -3.57 13.73
C LEU A 915 9.79 -4.04 15.17
N VAL A 916 10.10 -3.09 16.04
CA VAL A 916 10.28 -3.32 17.47
C VAL A 916 9.26 -2.44 18.19
N GLY A 917 8.38 -3.08 18.96
CA GLY A 917 7.45 -2.40 19.84
C GLY A 917 8.14 -2.07 21.14
N ARG A 918 7.90 -0.88 21.68
CA ARG A 918 8.24 -0.58 23.07
C ARG A 918 7.06 -0.99 23.95
N LEU A 919 7.31 -1.93 24.86
CA LEU A 919 6.39 -2.30 25.92
C LEU A 919 6.31 -1.17 26.96
N GLN A 920 5.31 -1.21 27.85
CA GLN A 920 5.12 -0.19 28.89
C GLN A 920 6.30 -0.07 29.86
N ASP A 921 7.11 -1.12 29.98
CA ASP A 921 8.38 -1.12 30.72
C ASP A 921 9.55 -0.52 29.91
N GLY A 922 9.27 0.08 28.75
CA GLY A 922 10.22 0.61 27.79
C GLY A 922 10.99 -0.46 27.03
N SER A 923 10.71 -1.75 27.24
CA SER A 923 11.46 -2.84 26.60
C SER A 923 11.11 -3.00 25.15
N ALA A 924 12.15 -3.23 24.36
CA ALA A 924 12.07 -3.44 22.93
C ALA A 924 11.68 -4.90 22.68
N GLN A 925 10.41 -5.14 22.34
CA GLN A 925 9.96 -6.42 21.86
C GLN A 925 10.01 -6.43 20.34
N LEU A 926 10.73 -7.40 19.76
CA LEU A 926 10.65 -7.64 18.33
C LEU A 926 9.22 -8.06 17.98
N LEU A 927 8.55 -7.31 17.12
CA LEU A 927 7.20 -7.63 16.64
C LEU A 927 7.26 -8.36 15.30
N GLU A 928 8.12 -7.89 14.41
CA GLU A 928 8.25 -8.40 13.05
C GLU A 928 9.62 -8.02 12.48
N ILE A 929 10.22 -8.92 11.71
CA ILE A 929 11.31 -8.59 10.78
C ILE A 929 10.75 -8.79 9.39
N GLU A 930 10.76 -7.75 8.58
CA GLU A 930 10.47 -7.86 7.16
C GLU A 930 11.80 -7.88 6.40
N VAL A 931 11.97 -8.90 5.55
CA VAL A 931 13.08 -8.99 4.63
C VAL A 931 12.51 -8.82 3.24
N ALA A 932 12.85 -7.73 2.58
CA ALA A 932 12.40 -7.39 1.24
C ALA A 932 13.56 -7.56 0.25
N GLY A 933 13.36 -8.34 -0.80
CA GLY A 933 14.31 -8.49 -1.89
C GLY A 933 13.78 -7.84 -3.15
N SER A 934 14.64 -7.11 -3.85
CA SER A 934 14.31 -6.49 -5.12
C SER A 934 15.41 -6.73 -6.14
N LEU A 935 15.00 -6.87 -7.40
CA LEU A 935 15.89 -7.03 -8.54
C LEU A 935 15.29 -6.27 -9.73
N ALA A 936 16.15 -5.53 -10.43
CA ALA A 936 15.79 -4.80 -11.63
C ALA A 936 16.78 -5.15 -12.73
N GLY A 937 16.30 -5.77 -13.82
CA GLY A 937 17.13 -6.28 -14.90
C GLY A 937 16.59 -5.94 -16.28
N ALA A 938 17.47 -5.97 -17.28
CA ALA A 938 17.06 -5.87 -18.69
C ALA A 938 16.27 -7.12 -19.12
N PRO A 939 15.37 -7.00 -20.11
CA PRO A 939 14.74 -8.14 -20.76
C PRO A 939 15.74 -9.19 -21.21
N LEU A 940 15.42 -10.46 -20.99
CA LEU A 940 16.16 -11.59 -21.50
C LEU A 940 15.93 -11.67 -23.02
N VAL A 941 17.00 -11.51 -23.77
CA VAL A 941 17.01 -11.62 -25.23
C VAL A 941 17.64 -12.96 -25.63
N PRO A 942 17.12 -13.69 -26.63
CA PRO A 942 17.81 -14.84 -27.19
C PRO A 942 19.19 -14.42 -27.73
N ALA A 943 20.23 -15.22 -27.47
CA ALA A 943 21.55 -14.96 -28.05
C ALA A 943 21.43 -14.92 -29.58
N HIS A 944 21.86 -13.83 -30.22
CA HIS A 944 21.94 -13.74 -31.67
C HIS A 944 22.86 -14.88 -32.17
N THR A 945 22.28 -15.95 -32.70
CA THR A 945 23.01 -16.85 -33.58
C THR A 945 23.31 -16.04 -34.84
N GLY A 946 24.49 -15.42 -34.87
CA GLY A 946 24.98 -14.77 -36.06
C GLY A 946 24.87 -15.76 -37.22
N ARG A 947 23.99 -15.47 -38.19
CA ARG A 947 24.13 -16.06 -39.51
C ARG A 947 25.44 -15.51 -40.06
N GLY A 948 26.52 -16.25 -39.84
CA GLY A 948 27.75 -16.05 -40.56
C GLY A 948 27.48 -16.25 -42.05
N THR A 949 27.80 -15.20 -42.80
CA THR A 949 27.92 -15.10 -44.28
C THR A 949 26.68 -15.38 -45.11
#